data_AF-A0A4S3KEF9-F1
#
_entry.id   AF-A0A4S3KEF9-F1
#
_cell.length_a   1.000
_cell.length_b   1.000
_cell.length_c   1.000
_cell.angle_alpha   90.00
_cell.angle_beta   90.00
_cell.angle_gamma   90.00
#
_symmetry.space_group_name_H-M   'P 1'
#
loop_
_entity.id
_entity.type
_entity.pdbx_description
1 polymer ?
#
loop_
_entity_poly.entity_id
_entity_poly.type
_entity_poly.pdbx_seq_one_letter_code
_entity_poly.pdbx_strand_id
1 'polypeptide(L)'
;MAWSLPWSRKSDASPVDAADATDDAWARHVTALAAQGVAEPGSALGRGRRRPATQADHDALYGVAPSFADLLPWVEYLPGSKCMLLEDGQSVAAFFELAPVGTEGREMAWLWQARDALENALQDSFDELDDNPWVVQLYAQDEADWDNYLRSLANYLQPRAQGSAFSDFYLRFFAHHLRAIAKPGGLFEDTTVTRLPWRGQVRRVRMVVYRRTSAATTPRRGQSPEQALTTICDRLAGGLANAGVKARRLGAADIHAWLLRWFNPNPTLLGTTAEDRERFYALTRYPEEQEEGEIELASGTDFAQRLFFGQPRSDVPNGLWFFDSMPHRVIVMDRLRTPPVTGHLTGETRKGGDAMNALFDQMPEDTVMCLTLVATPQDVLEAHLNHLARKAVGETLASEQTRQDVQQARGLIGSAHKLYRGALAFYLRGRDLAQLDARGLQLVNVMLNAGLQPVREEDEVAPLNSYLRWLPCVFDPAADKRQWYTQLMFAQHAANLAPVWGRSQGTGHPGITFFNRGGGPITFDPLNRLDRQMNAHLFLFGPTGSGKSATLNNILNQVTAIYRPRLFIVEAGNSFGLFGDFAARLGLTVHRVKLAPGAGVSLAPFADAWRLVDTPSQVQTLDADALDEDQTDAGMAVEGDEQRDVLGELEITARLMITGGEDKEEARMTRADRSLIRQCILDAAQHCVAEKRTVLTRDVRDALRERARDATLPEMRRARLLEMADAMDMFCQGVDGEMFDRSGTPWPEADITIVDLATFAREGYNAQLSIAYISLINTVNNIAERDQFLGRPIINVTDEGHIITRNPLLAPYVVKITKMWRKLGAWFWLATQNLDDLPKAAEPMLNMIEWWICLSMPPDEVEKIARFRELNASQKALMLSARKEAGKFSEGVILSKSMEVLFRAVPPSLYLAMAMTEPEEKAERFQLMQQHGISELDAAFRVAEKIDRARGIEPLALDTLA
;
A
#
# COMPACT_ATOMS: atom_id res chain seq x y z
N MET A 1 -80.58 16.51 -7.94
CA MET A 1 -81.60 16.81 -8.96
C MET A 1 -81.04 16.32 -10.28
N ALA A 2 -81.38 15.10 -10.72
CA ALA A 2 -82.29 14.82 -11.85
C ALA A 2 -81.83 15.59 -13.12
N TRP A 3 -81.43 14.93 -14.20
CA TRP A 3 -82.33 14.18 -15.08
C TRP A 3 -81.75 12.86 -15.61
N SER A 4 -82.65 11.94 -15.89
CA SER A 4 -82.44 10.61 -16.46
C SER A 4 -83.07 10.52 -17.86
N LEU A 5 -82.71 9.41 -18.54
CA LEU A 5 -83.39 8.70 -19.65
C LEU A 5 -82.66 8.79 -21.01
N PRO A 6 -82.89 7.81 -21.93
CA PRO A 6 -82.23 6.51 -21.96
C PRO A 6 -81.80 6.17 -23.42
N TRP A 7 -81.23 4.99 -23.71
CA TRP A 7 -81.75 4.13 -24.78
C TRP A 7 -81.03 2.77 -24.88
N SER A 8 -81.91 1.76 -24.81
CA SER A 8 -81.89 0.34 -25.13
C SER A 8 -80.75 -0.28 -25.93
N ARG A 9 -80.24 -1.39 -25.39
CA ARG A 9 -79.78 -2.57 -26.13
C ARG A 9 -80.94 -3.18 -26.94
N LYS A 10 -80.65 -3.61 -28.17
CA LYS A 10 -81.36 -4.71 -28.84
C LYS A 10 -80.35 -5.65 -29.48
N SER A 11 -80.44 -6.92 -29.09
CA SER A 11 -80.01 -8.08 -29.86
C SER A 11 -81.13 -8.44 -30.84
N ASP A 12 -80.77 -8.81 -32.07
CA ASP A 12 -81.03 -10.15 -32.60
C ASP A 12 -80.59 -10.26 -34.05
N ALA A 13 -80.06 -11.44 -34.35
CA ALA A 13 -79.60 -11.87 -35.65
C ALA A 13 -80.76 -11.96 -36.66
N SER A 14 -80.41 -11.83 -37.94
CA SER A 14 -81.18 -12.37 -39.07
C SER A 14 -80.19 -13.00 -40.05
N PRO A 15 -80.37 -14.25 -40.49
CA PRO A 15 -79.44 -14.96 -41.36
C PRO A 15 -80.00 -15.07 -42.78
N VAL A 16 -79.65 -14.15 -43.69
CA VAL A 16 -79.78 -14.36 -45.15
C VAL A 16 -78.78 -13.45 -45.86
N ASP A 17 -77.67 -14.01 -46.31
CA ASP A 17 -77.11 -13.85 -47.67
C ASP A 17 -75.73 -14.51 -47.71
N ALA A 18 -75.75 -15.79 -48.08
CA ALA A 18 -74.58 -16.52 -48.53
C ALA A 18 -74.63 -16.57 -50.06
N ALA A 19 -73.99 -15.59 -50.71
CA ALA A 19 -73.36 -15.69 -52.02
C ALA A 19 -72.62 -14.37 -52.31
N ASP A 20 -71.42 -14.46 -52.87
CA ASP A 20 -70.52 -13.37 -53.32
C ASP A 20 -69.63 -12.66 -52.28
N ALA A 21 -68.80 -13.44 -51.58
CA ALA A 21 -67.58 -12.91 -50.96
C ALA A 21 -66.37 -13.82 -51.16
N THR A 22 -66.08 -14.20 -52.41
CA THR A 22 -64.80 -14.82 -52.78
C THR A 22 -64.04 -13.95 -53.75
N ASP A 23 -63.78 -12.68 -53.39
CA ASP A 23 -62.71 -11.92 -54.04
C ASP A 23 -62.16 -10.73 -53.23
N ASP A 24 -62.06 -10.84 -51.90
CA ASP A 24 -61.33 -9.85 -51.12
C ASP A 24 -59.84 -9.88 -51.51
N ALA A 25 -59.36 -8.77 -52.08
CA ALA A 25 -57.97 -8.58 -52.46
C ALA A 25 -57.03 -8.80 -51.26
N TRP A 26 -57.48 -8.48 -50.04
CA TRP A 26 -56.72 -8.71 -48.82
C TRP A 26 -56.58 -10.20 -48.49
N ALA A 27 -57.66 -10.97 -48.59
CA ALA A 27 -57.61 -12.42 -48.39
C ALA A 27 -56.66 -13.11 -49.38
N ARG A 28 -56.64 -12.68 -50.65
CA ARG A 28 -55.66 -13.14 -51.65
C ARG A 28 -54.22 -12.77 -51.28
N HIS A 29 -54.00 -11.55 -50.79
CA HIS A 29 -52.69 -11.08 -50.33
C HIS A 29 -52.18 -11.88 -49.11
N VAL A 30 -53.03 -12.09 -48.10
CA VAL A 30 -52.69 -12.90 -46.92
C VAL A 30 -52.39 -14.35 -47.29
N THR A 31 -53.14 -14.91 -48.24
CA THR A 31 -52.89 -16.27 -48.75
C THR A 31 -51.55 -16.35 -49.49
N ALA A 32 -51.20 -15.34 -50.29
CA ALA A 32 -49.89 -15.26 -50.95
C ALA A 32 -48.73 -15.09 -49.96
N LEU A 33 -48.92 -14.32 -48.88
CA LEU A 33 -47.95 -14.20 -47.78
C LEU A 33 -47.76 -15.55 -47.07
N ALA A 34 -48.85 -16.24 -46.75
CA ALA A 34 -48.81 -17.54 -46.09
C ALA A 34 -48.11 -18.61 -46.96
N ALA A 35 -48.30 -18.58 -48.28
CA ALA A 35 -47.62 -19.46 -49.22
C ALA A 35 -46.09 -19.24 -49.27
N GLN A 36 -45.62 -18.08 -48.81
CA GLN A 36 -44.20 -17.73 -48.66
C GLN A 36 -43.71 -17.84 -47.20
N GLY A 37 -44.50 -18.44 -46.30
CA GLY A 37 -44.16 -18.60 -44.89
C GLY A 37 -44.26 -17.32 -44.05
N VAL A 38 -44.84 -16.25 -44.59
CA VAL A 38 -45.02 -14.98 -43.89
C VAL A 38 -46.40 -14.96 -43.22
N ALA A 39 -46.44 -14.75 -41.91
CA ALA A 39 -47.68 -14.71 -41.15
C ALA A 39 -48.54 -13.48 -41.53
N GLU A 40 -49.87 -13.60 -41.35
CA GLU A 40 -50.81 -12.53 -41.63
C GLU A 40 -50.40 -11.22 -40.89
N PRO A 41 -50.39 -10.06 -41.56
CA PRO A 41 -50.12 -8.79 -40.91
C PRO A 41 -51.05 -8.56 -39.71
N GLY A 42 -50.48 -8.33 -38.52
CA GLY A 42 -51.23 -8.19 -37.27
C GLY A 42 -51.52 -9.49 -36.51
N SER A 43 -51.13 -10.65 -37.01
CA SER A 43 -51.17 -11.92 -36.27
C SER A 43 -50.24 -11.92 -35.04
N ALA A 44 -49.06 -11.31 -35.15
CA ALA A 44 -48.11 -11.10 -34.05
C ALA A 44 -48.65 -10.21 -32.92
N LEU A 45 -49.74 -9.48 -33.19
CA LEU A 45 -50.29 -8.45 -32.32
C LEU A 45 -51.40 -8.96 -31.36
N GLY A 46 -51.74 -10.25 -31.40
CA GLY A 46 -52.63 -10.94 -30.44
C GLY A 46 -54.10 -10.50 -30.49
N ARG A 47 -54.97 -11.27 -31.16
CA ARG A 47 -56.39 -10.91 -31.45
C ARG A 47 -57.32 -10.78 -30.22
N GLY A 48 -56.91 -11.15 -29.01
CA GLY A 48 -57.80 -11.26 -27.84
C GLY A 48 -57.60 -10.26 -26.70
N ARG A 49 -56.64 -9.32 -26.77
CA ARG A 49 -56.24 -8.46 -25.62
C ARG A 49 -56.06 -6.98 -25.96
N ARG A 50 -56.89 -6.40 -26.83
CA ARG A 50 -56.73 -4.98 -27.20
C ARG A 50 -57.90 -4.13 -26.75
N ARG A 51 -57.61 -3.19 -25.86
CA ARG A 51 -58.39 -1.95 -25.71
C ARG A 51 -57.90 -0.93 -26.74
N PRO A 52 -58.77 -0.15 -27.40
CA PRO A 52 -58.36 1.00 -28.20
C PRO A 52 -57.53 1.97 -27.34
N ALA A 53 -56.56 2.66 -27.94
CA ALA A 53 -55.83 3.71 -27.25
C ALA A 53 -56.82 4.77 -26.73
N THR A 54 -56.78 5.01 -25.43
CA THR A 54 -57.63 6.01 -24.77
C THR A 54 -57.03 7.41 -24.91
N GLN A 55 -57.83 8.45 -24.65
CA GLN A 55 -57.30 9.81 -24.57
C GLN A 55 -56.17 9.92 -23.54
N ALA A 56 -56.25 9.17 -22.43
CA ALA A 56 -55.18 9.10 -21.44
C ALA A 56 -53.91 8.44 -21.98
N ASP A 57 -54.02 7.41 -22.82
CA ASP A 57 -52.85 6.82 -23.49
C ASP A 57 -52.22 7.80 -24.50
N HIS A 58 -53.04 8.62 -25.18
CA HIS A 58 -52.56 9.70 -26.07
C HIS A 58 -51.88 10.83 -25.29
N ASP A 59 -52.49 11.31 -24.20
CA ASP A 59 -51.93 12.39 -23.38
C ASP A 59 -50.62 11.94 -22.70
N ALA A 60 -50.52 10.65 -22.33
CA ALA A 60 -49.28 10.06 -21.82
C ALA A 60 -48.13 10.05 -22.84
N LEU A 61 -48.39 10.09 -24.15
CA LEU A 61 -47.34 10.22 -25.18
C LEU A 61 -46.64 11.58 -25.14
N TYR A 62 -47.32 12.61 -24.63
CA TYR A 62 -46.77 13.97 -24.50
C TYR A 62 -46.20 14.24 -23.10
N GLY A 63 -46.27 13.27 -22.18
CA GLY A 63 -45.61 13.34 -20.87
C GLY A 63 -44.11 13.08 -20.99
N VAL A 64 -43.30 13.83 -20.24
CA VAL A 64 -41.87 13.52 -20.09
C VAL A 64 -41.74 12.34 -19.14
N ALA A 65 -41.04 11.29 -19.55
CA ALA A 65 -40.79 10.13 -18.69
C ALA A 65 -39.98 10.56 -17.45
N PRO A 66 -40.34 10.11 -16.23
CA PRO A 66 -39.56 10.39 -15.05
C PRO A 66 -38.11 9.90 -15.23
N SER A 67 -37.15 10.79 -15.01
CA SER A 67 -35.72 10.48 -15.10
C SER A 67 -35.16 10.21 -13.71
N PHE A 68 -34.32 9.19 -13.60
CA PHE A 68 -33.53 8.96 -12.38
C PHE A 68 -32.56 10.11 -12.13
N ALA A 69 -31.96 10.67 -13.19
CA ALA A 69 -30.98 11.75 -13.08
C ALA A 69 -31.60 13.02 -12.48
N ASP A 70 -32.86 13.31 -12.81
CA ASP A 70 -33.59 14.49 -12.30
C ASP A 70 -33.93 14.39 -10.80
N LEU A 71 -33.75 13.21 -10.18
CA LEU A 71 -33.92 13.00 -8.74
C LEU A 71 -32.62 13.20 -7.96
N LEU A 72 -31.50 13.44 -8.65
CA LEU A 72 -30.19 13.61 -8.04
C LEU A 72 -29.90 15.10 -7.81
N PRO A 73 -29.21 15.45 -6.70
CA PRO A 73 -29.15 16.82 -6.25
C PRO A 73 -27.95 17.59 -6.80
N TRP A 74 -27.06 16.99 -7.59
CA TRP A 74 -25.77 17.60 -7.94
C TRP A 74 -25.86 18.46 -9.20
N VAL A 75 -25.70 19.78 -9.06
CA VAL A 75 -25.84 20.72 -10.18
C VAL A 75 -24.50 21.12 -10.76
N GLU A 76 -23.63 21.68 -9.93
CA GLU A 76 -22.38 22.30 -10.39
C GLU A 76 -21.32 22.24 -9.27
N TYR A 77 -20.06 21.96 -9.63
CA TYR A 77 -18.96 22.07 -8.68
C TYR A 77 -18.38 23.49 -8.71
N LEU A 78 -18.34 24.15 -7.55
CA LEU A 78 -17.81 25.50 -7.37
C LEU A 78 -16.31 25.43 -6.98
N PRO A 79 -15.35 25.76 -7.87
CA PRO A 79 -13.93 25.57 -7.59
C PRO A 79 -13.40 26.51 -6.49
N GLY A 80 -13.90 27.75 -6.42
CA GLY A 80 -13.46 28.76 -5.46
C GLY A 80 -13.74 28.37 -4.00
N SER A 81 -14.92 27.80 -3.73
CA SER A 81 -15.34 27.32 -2.41
C SER A 81 -15.18 25.80 -2.22
N LYS A 82 -14.73 25.08 -3.25
CA LYS A 82 -14.49 23.63 -3.26
C LYS A 82 -15.71 22.84 -2.76
N CYS A 83 -16.89 23.18 -3.26
CA CYS A 83 -18.15 22.53 -2.89
C CYS A 83 -19.02 22.23 -4.11
N MET A 84 -19.97 21.32 -3.94
CA MET A 84 -21.00 21.00 -4.93
C MET A 84 -22.24 21.83 -4.61
N LEU A 85 -22.73 22.61 -5.57
CA LEU A 85 -24.02 23.28 -5.55
C LEU A 85 -25.13 22.26 -5.78
N LEU A 86 -26.20 22.35 -4.99
CA LEU A 86 -27.34 21.45 -5.08
C LEU A 86 -28.51 22.02 -5.90
N GLU A 87 -29.53 21.21 -6.14
CA GLU A 87 -30.66 21.45 -7.08
C GLU A 87 -31.55 22.65 -6.71
N ASP A 88 -31.50 23.10 -5.46
CA ASP A 88 -32.22 24.30 -5.00
C ASP A 88 -31.47 25.60 -5.30
N GLY A 89 -30.26 25.53 -5.88
CA GLY A 89 -29.42 26.67 -6.22
C GLY A 89 -28.88 27.44 -5.01
N GLN A 90 -28.97 26.88 -3.80
CA GLN A 90 -28.51 27.54 -2.56
C GLN A 90 -27.73 26.60 -1.64
N SER A 91 -28.20 25.36 -1.49
CA SER A 91 -27.57 24.34 -0.67
C SER A 91 -26.27 23.89 -1.29
N VAL A 92 -25.31 23.57 -0.43
CA VAL A 92 -23.96 23.18 -0.84
C VAL A 92 -23.48 21.96 -0.06
N ALA A 93 -22.63 21.17 -0.71
CA ALA A 93 -22.05 19.97 -0.14
C ALA A 93 -20.53 19.91 -0.31
N ALA A 94 -19.88 19.34 0.69
CA ALA A 94 -18.46 19.06 0.73
C ALA A 94 -18.22 17.56 0.59
N PHE A 95 -17.26 17.19 -0.26
CA PHE A 95 -16.83 15.80 -0.43
C PHE A 95 -15.38 15.66 0.03
N PHE A 96 -15.10 14.56 0.73
CA PHE A 96 -13.77 14.22 1.22
C PHE A 96 -13.46 12.76 0.96
N GLU A 97 -12.18 12.48 0.77
CA GLU A 97 -11.61 11.15 0.93
C GLU A 97 -10.86 11.11 2.26
N LEU A 98 -11.08 10.04 3.03
CA LEU A 98 -10.49 9.84 4.35
C LEU A 98 -9.45 8.72 4.29
N ALA A 99 -8.27 8.98 4.86
CA ALA A 99 -7.30 7.93 5.14
C ALA A 99 -7.64 7.30 6.50
N PRO A 100 -7.92 5.98 6.55
CA PRO A 100 -8.30 5.32 7.79
C PRO A 100 -7.11 5.19 8.76
N VAL A 101 -7.44 5.06 10.04
CA VAL A 101 -6.52 4.79 11.13
C VAL A 101 -6.19 3.30 11.18
N GLY A 102 -4.91 2.96 11.12
CA GLY A 102 -4.43 1.57 11.22
C GLY A 102 -4.70 0.96 12.61
N THR A 103 -5.51 -0.09 12.69
CA THR A 103 -5.86 -0.79 13.93
C THR A 103 -4.94 -1.97 14.25
N GLU A 104 -4.09 -2.37 13.30
CA GLU A 104 -3.22 -3.56 13.38
C GLU A 104 -2.21 -3.44 14.54
N GLY A 105 -2.22 -4.42 15.46
CA GLY A 105 -1.31 -4.51 16.61
C GLY A 105 -1.43 -3.36 17.64
N ARG A 106 -2.46 -2.51 17.54
CA ARG A 106 -2.70 -1.43 18.51
C ARG A 106 -3.32 -1.94 19.80
N GLU A 107 -2.92 -1.33 20.91
CA GLU A 107 -3.51 -1.61 22.22
C GLU A 107 -4.92 -1.02 22.33
N MET A 108 -5.79 -1.69 23.11
CA MET A 108 -7.18 -1.25 23.30
C MET A 108 -7.27 0.14 23.91
N ALA A 109 -6.36 0.50 24.83
CA ALA A 109 -6.33 1.83 25.44
C ALA A 109 -6.10 2.93 24.40
N TRP A 110 -5.19 2.71 23.44
CA TRP A 110 -4.94 3.65 22.35
C TRP A 110 -6.15 3.75 21.41
N LEU A 111 -6.78 2.62 21.07
CA LEU A 111 -7.99 2.60 20.24
C LEU A 111 -9.15 3.35 20.90
N TRP A 112 -9.31 3.24 22.22
CA TRP A 112 -10.31 4.01 22.96
C TRP A 112 -10.00 5.51 22.97
N GLN A 113 -8.74 5.90 23.14
CA GLN A 113 -8.35 7.31 23.04
C GLN A 113 -8.64 7.89 21.66
N ALA A 114 -8.30 7.16 20.58
CA ALA A 114 -8.61 7.56 19.22
C ALA A 114 -10.12 7.61 18.97
N ARG A 115 -10.89 6.67 19.54
CA ARG A 115 -12.36 6.67 19.47
C ARG A 115 -12.94 7.91 20.14
N ASP A 116 -12.47 8.25 21.34
CA ASP A 116 -12.97 9.40 22.09
C ASP A 116 -12.64 10.72 21.37
N ALA A 117 -11.45 10.80 20.75
CA ALA A 117 -11.10 11.92 19.88
C ALA A 117 -12.03 12.02 18.65
N LEU A 118 -12.34 10.89 18.01
CA LEU A 118 -13.28 10.84 16.88
C LEU A 118 -14.71 11.18 17.31
N GLU A 119 -15.14 10.69 18.47
CA GLU A 119 -16.42 11.01 19.08
C GLU A 119 -16.54 12.53 19.29
N ASN A 120 -15.55 13.16 19.92
CA ASN A 120 -15.52 14.61 20.12
C ASN A 120 -15.52 15.36 18.79
N ALA A 121 -14.76 14.88 17.79
CA ALA A 121 -14.77 15.46 16.46
C ALA A 121 -16.18 15.45 15.83
N LEU A 122 -16.94 14.36 15.96
CA LEU A 122 -18.31 14.29 15.44
C LEU A 122 -19.29 15.13 16.26
N GLN A 123 -19.07 15.30 17.56
CA GLN A 123 -19.99 16.02 18.45
C GLN A 123 -19.79 17.54 18.42
N ASP A 124 -18.55 18.00 18.36
CA ASP A 124 -18.21 19.42 18.53
C ASP A 124 -18.10 20.17 17.19
N SER A 125 -18.05 19.42 16.08
CA SER A 125 -17.84 20.03 14.76
C SER A 125 -19.07 20.73 14.19
N PHE A 126 -20.27 20.31 14.58
CA PHE A 126 -21.52 20.77 13.98
C PHE A 126 -22.27 21.72 14.89
N ASP A 127 -22.73 22.84 14.34
CA ASP A 127 -23.70 23.68 15.01
C ASP A 127 -25.04 22.94 15.05
N GLU A 128 -25.65 22.83 16.23
CA GLU A 128 -26.96 22.19 16.43
C GLU A 128 -28.08 23.16 16.02
N LEU A 129 -28.91 22.72 15.07
CA LEU A 129 -29.94 23.56 14.46
C LEU A 129 -31.30 22.85 14.51
N ASP A 130 -32.33 23.58 14.92
CA ASP A 130 -33.71 23.07 14.98
C ASP A 130 -34.23 22.72 13.58
N ASP A 131 -33.97 23.60 12.62
CA ASP A 131 -34.39 23.47 11.23
C ASP A 131 -33.20 23.25 10.30
N ASN A 132 -33.37 22.30 9.38
CA ASN A 132 -32.38 21.91 8.38
C ASN A 132 -30.98 21.67 9.00
N PRO A 133 -30.83 20.61 9.82
CA PRO A 133 -29.57 20.28 10.49
C PRO A 133 -28.47 19.89 9.50
N TRP A 134 -27.23 19.91 9.96
CA TRP A 134 -26.10 19.37 9.22
C TRP A 134 -26.22 17.85 9.10
N VAL A 135 -25.90 17.35 7.90
CA VAL A 135 -25.85 15.91 7.61
C VAL A 135 -24.44 15.51 7.22
N VAL A 136 -23.97 14.41 7.80
CA VAL A 136 -22.69 13.76 7.46
C VAL A 136 -22.99 12.36 6.97
N GLN A 137 -22.48 12.00 5.80
CA GLN A 137 -22.56 10.65 5.26
C GLN A 137 -21.15 10.10 5.09
N LEU A 138 -20.89 8.93 5.68
CA LEU A 138 -19.63 8.22 5.58
C LEU A 138 -19.84 6.98 4.71
N TYR A 139 -19.07 6.87 3.64
CA TYR A 139 -19.12 5.78 2.68
C TYR A 139 -17.85 4.92 2.77
N ALA A 140 -18.01 3.61 2.63
CA ALA A 140 -16.91 2.66 2.51
C ALA A 140 -17.16 1.72 1.34
N GLN A 141 -16.14 1.53 0.51
CA GLN A 141 -16.17 0.61 -0.61
C GLN A 141 -14.77 0.06 -0.84
N ASP A 142 -14.66 -1.25 -1.05
CA ASP A 142 -13.40 -1.86 -1.50
C ASP A 142 -13.36 -1.76 -3.04
N GLU A 143 -12.38 -1.03 -3.56
CA GLU A 143 -12.20 -0.75 -4.99
C GLU A 143 -10.99 -1.51 -5.54
N ALA A 144 -11.14 -2.10 -6.72
CA ALA A 144 -10.10 -2.85 -7.42
C ALA A 144 -9.43 -2.02 -8.55
N ASP A 145 -9.58 -0.69 -8.50
CA ASP A 145 -8.99 0.25 -9.45
C ASP A 145 -7.62 0.73 -8.96
N TRP A 146 -6.64 0.67 -9.86
CA TRP A 146 -5.24 1.01 -9.59
C TRP A 146 -4.76 2.26 -10.33
N ASP A 147 -5.61 2.92 -11.11
CA ASP A 147 -5.21 4.03 -11.97
C ASP A 147 -4.55 5.19 -11.21
N ASN A 148 -5.10 5.54 -10.04
CA ASN A 148 -4.53 6.58 -9.19
C ASN A 148 -3.16 6.19 -8.65
N TYR A 149 -3.00 4.94 -8.21
CA TYR A 149 -1.74 4.42 -7.72
C TYR A 149 -0.69 4.34 -8.84
N LEU A 150 -1.06 3.82 -10.01
CA LEU A 150 -0.16 3.68 -11.16
C LEU A 150 0.30 5.05 -11.69
N ARG A 151 -0.58 6.05 -11.73
CA ARG A 151 -0.20 7.44 -12.05
C ARG A 151 0.76 8.02 -11.01
N SER A 152 0.48 7.81 -9.72
CA SER A 152 1.38 8.23 -8.64
C SER A 152 2.76 7.58 -8.78
N LEU A 153 2.81 6.26 -9.01
CA LEU A 153 4.04 5.50 -9.21
C LEU A 153 4.82 6.02 -10.43
N ALA A 154 4.17 6.20 -11.58
CA ALA A 154 4.79 6.74 -12.79
C ALA A 154 5.41 8.13 -12.56
N ASN A 155 4.69 9.01 -11.86
CA ASN A 155 5.15 10.37 -11.51
C ASN A 155 6.26 10.37 -10.44
N TYR A 156 6.41 9.28 -9.69
CA TYR A 156 7.40 9.15 -8.61
C TYR A 156 8.78 8.71 -9.10
N LEU A 157 8.90 8.21 -10.34
CA LEU A 157 10.18 7.83 -10.94
C LEU A 157 11.15 9.02 -10.95
N GLN A 158 12.38 8.79 -10.50
CA GLN A 158 13.42 9.82 -10.55
C GLN A 158 13.79 10.14 -12.00
N PRO A 159 14.16 11.39 -12.32
CA PRO A 159 14.49 11.80 -13.70
C PRO A 159 15.51 10.90 -14.42
N ARG A 160 16.45 10.30 -13.67
CA ARG A 160 17.47 9.39 -14.21
C ARG A 160 16.98 7.99 -14.57
N ALA A 161 15.83 7.57 -14.05
CA ALA A 161 15.23 6.27 -14.27
C ALA A 161 14.12 6.34 -15.36
N GLN A 162 13.49 7.50 -15.52
CA GLN A 162 12.46 7.75 -16.52
C GLN A 162 12.94 7.40 -17.94
N GLY A 163 12.12 6.65 -18.69
CA GLY A 163 12.41 6.21 -20.06
C GLY A 163 13.51 5.16 -20.18
N SER A 164 13.99 4.59 -19.07
CA SER A 164 14.86 3.41 -19.12
C SER A 164 14.04 2.16 -19.38
N ALA A 165 14.57 1.21 -20.18
CA ALA A 165 13.88 -0.05 -20.46
C ALA A 165 13.53 -0.83 -19.18
N PHE A 166 14.36 -0.73 -18.13
CA PHE A 166 14.08 -1.32 -16.83
C PHE A 166 12.84 -0.71 -16.15
N SER A 167 12.75 0.62 -16.10
CA SER A 167 11.62 1.33 -15.48
C SER A 167 10.33 1.15 -16.27
N ASP A 168 10.39 1.21 -17.60
CA ASP A 168 9.22 1.00 -18.47
C ASP A 168 8.70 -0.43 -18.36
N PHE A 169 9.60 -1.42 -18.31
CA PHE A 169 9.22 -2.80 -18.02
C PHE A 169 8.56 -2.91 -16.66
N TYR A 170 9.16 -2.32 -15.62
CA TYR A 170 8.64 -2.38 -14.25
C TYR A 170 7.21 -1.81 -14.16
N LEU A 171 6.95 -0.64 -14.73
CA LEU A 171 5.62 -0.02 -14.73
C LEU A 171 4.58 -0.93 -15.41
N ARG A 172 4.91 -1.46 -16.59
CA ARG A 172 4.04 -2.37 -17.35
C ARG A 172 3.78 -3.67 -16.59
N PHE A 173 4.83 -4.28 -16.07
CA PHE A 173 4.78 -5.57 -15.38
C PHE A 173 4.07 -5.47 -14.03
N PHE A 174 4.32 -4.40 -13.27
CA PHE A 174 3.64 -4.18 -12.00
C PHE A 174 2.17 -3.81 -12.19
N ALA A 175 1.82 -3.04 -13.23
CA ALA A 175 0.42 -2.81 -13.60
C ALA A 175 -0.32 -4.11 -13.95
N HIS A 176 0.34 -5.01 -14.69
CA HIS A 176 -0.19 -6.36 -14.96
C HIS A 176 -0.40 -7.15 -13.65
N HIS A 177 0.57 -7.16 -12.75
CA HIS A 177 0.46 -7.81 -11.44
C HIS A 177 -0.72 -7.28 -10.62
N LEU A 178 -0.86 -5.96 -10.49
CA LEU A 178 -1.95 -5.33 -9.73
C LEU A 178 -3.33 -5.71 -10.28
N ARG A 179 -3.49 -5.72 -11.60
CA ARG A 179 -4.74 -6.18 -12.26
C ARG A 179 -4.99 -7.66 -12.01
N ALA A 180 -3.95 -8.49 -12.06
CA ALA A 180 -4.06 -9.93 -11.87
C ALA A 180 -4.48 -10.31 -10.45
N ILE A 181 -3.92 -9.67 -9.43
CA ILE A 181 -4.28 -9.92 -8.02
C ILE A 181 -5.66 -9.35 -7.64
N ALA A 182 -6.19 -8.44 -8.44
CA ALA A 182 -7.48 -7.79 -8.26
C ALA A 182 -8.66 -8.53 -8.91
N LYS A 183 -8.43 -9.75 -9.42
CA LYS A 183 -9.49 -10.57 -10.04
C LYS A 183 -10.63 -10.90 -9.05
N PRO A 184 -11.88 -11.02 -9.52
CA PRO A 184 -13.01 -11.48 -8.71
C PRO A 184 -12.73 -12.84 -8.06
N GLY A 185 -13.15 -13.03 -6.82
CA GLY A 185 -12.89 -14.23 -6.02
C GLY A 185 -11.50 -14.29 -5.37
N GLY A 186 -10.63 -13.31 -5.63
CA GLY A 186 -9.31 -13.21 -5.04
C GLY A 186 -8.24 -14.06 -5.72
N LEU A 187 -6.98 -13.84 -5.33
CA LEU A 187 -5.81 -14.56 -5.84
C LEU A 187 -5.66 -15.94 -5.19
N PHE A 188 -5.89 -16.01 -3.88
CA PHE A 188 -5.83 -17.23 -3.06
C PHE A 188 -6.72 -17.10 -1.83
N GLU A 189 -7.07 -18.22 -1.20
CA GLU A 189 -7.69 -18.23 0.13
C GLU A 189 -6.61 -18.20 1.21
N ASP A 190 -6.65 -17.24 2.13
CA ASP A 190 -5.75 -17.17 3.27
C ASP A 190 -6.30 -18.03 4.40
N THR A 191 -5.67 -19.18 4.65
CA THR A 191 -6.18 -20.17 5.62
C THR A 191 -5.59 -20.00 7.01
N THR A 192 -4.55 -19.18 7.12
CA THR A 192 -3.73 -19.05 8.33
C THR A 192 -4.10 -17.84 9.17
N VAL A 193 -4.50 -16.72 8.55
CA VAL A 193 -4.77 -15.46 9.24
C VAL A 193 -6.23 -15.04 9.09
N THR A 194 -6.66 -14.70 7.88
CA THR A 194 -7.98 -14.08 7.67
C THR A 194 -9.09 -15.10 7.51
N ARG A 195 -8.79 -16.32 7.03
CA ARG A 195 -9.77 -17.35 6.64
C ARG A 195 -10.75 -16.86 5.59
N LEU A 196 -10.26 -16.01 4.69
CA LEU A 196 -11.02 -15.37 3.63
C LEU A 196 -10.22 -15.38 2.31
N PRO A 197 -10.89 -15.25 1.16
CA PRO A 197 -10.21 -14.95 -0.09
C PRO A 197 -9.43 -13.63 0.01
N TRP A 198 -8.16 -13.65 -0.36
CA TRP A 198 -7.33 -12.45 -0.45
C TRP A 198 -7.34 -11.93 -1.88
N ARG A 199 -7.66 -10.65 -2.03
CA ARG A 199 -7.76 -9.94 -3.32
C ARG A 199 -7.03 -8.62 -3.20
N GLY A 200 -6.28 -8.21 -4.23
CA GLY A 200 -5.76 -6.85 -4.31
C GLY A 200 -6.90 -5.85 -4.48
N GLN A 201 -7.11 -4.99 -3.50
CA GLN A 201 -8.15 -3.97 -3.48
C GLN A 201 -7.86 -2.91 -2.42
N VAL A 202 -8.37 -1.70 -2.61
CA VAL A 202 -8.19 -0.59 -1.68
C VAL A 202 -9.52 -0.23 -1.04
N ARG A 203 -9.58 -0.23 0.29
CA ARG A 203 -10.72 0.34 1.01
C ARG A 203 -10.71 1.84 0.89
N ARG A 204 -11.66 2.39 0.14
CA ARG A 204 -11.84 3.82 -0.09
C ARG A 204 -12.94 4.33 0.82
N VAL A 205 -12.58 5.29 1.66
CA VAL A 205 -13.48 5.90 2.64
C VAL A 205 -13.77 7.31 2.19
N ARG A 206 -15.04 7.66 2.08
CA ARG A 206 -15.46 8.99 1.63
C ARG A 206 -16.43 9.60 2.63
N MET A 207 -16.35 10.91 2.81
CA MET A 207 -17.22 11.66 3.70
C MET A 207 -17.88 12.79 2.93
N VAL A 208 -19.20 12.92 3.10
CA VAL A 208 -20.00 13.96 2.48
C VAL A 208 -20.65 14.77 3.59
N VAL A 209 -20.41 16.08 3.62
CA VAL A 209 -20.99 16.99 4.61
C VAL A 209 -21.84 18.00 3.86
N TYR A 210 -23.11 18.11 4.21
CA TYR A 210 -24.01 19.05 3.55
C TYR A 210 -25.10 19.54 4.48
N ARG A 211 -25.79 20.58 4.04
CA ARG A 211 -26.95 21.12 4.72
C ARG A 211 -27.94 21.63 3.68
N ARG A 212 -29.20 21.22 3.81
CA ARG A 212 -30.30 21.77 3.02
C ARG A 212 -30.63 23.17 3.55
N THR A 213 -30.81 24.17 2.70
CA THR A 213 -31.19 25.53 3.10
C THR A 213 -32.60 25.83 2.60
N SER A 214 -33.43 26.43 3.45
CA SER A 214 -34.75 26.89 3.03
C SER A 214 -34.65 28.25 2.35
N ALA A 215 -35.31 28.40 1.21
CA ALA A 215 -35.37 29.63 0.40
C ALA A 215 -35.86 30.88 1.18
N ALA A 216 -36.52 30.69 2.33
CA ALA A 216 -37.09 31.76 3.15
C ALA A 216 -36.18 32.26 4.30
N THR A 217 -35.00 31.67 4.48
CA THR A 217 -34.17 31.95 5.66
C THR A 217 -33.12 33.02 5.38
N THR A 218 -33.19 34.15 6.08
CA THR A 218 -32.12 35.16 6.10
C THR A 218 -30.82 34.50 6.60
N PRO A 219 -29.66 34.69 5.92
CA PRO A 219 -28.41 34.08 6.34
C PRO A 219 -28.10 34.40 7.81
N ARG A 220 -27.97 33.38 8.66
CA ARG A 220 -27.57 33.57 10.06
C ARG A 220 -26.21 34.28 10.06
N ARG A 221 -26.15 35.45 10.71
CA ARG A 221 -24.94 36.31 10.79
C ARG A 221 -24.40 36.84 9.44
N GLY A 222 -25.18 36.79 8.36
CA GLY A 222 -24.75 37.29 7.04
C GLY A 222 -23.73 36.42 6.29
N GLN A 223 -23.46 35.19 6.77
CA GLN A 223 -22.58 34.24 6.08
C GLN A 223 -23.31 33.53 4.94
N SER A 224 -22.62 33.32 3.81
CA SER A 224 -23.16 32.51 2.71
C SER A 224 -23.18 31.01 3.08
N PRO A 225 -24.02 30.17 2.44
CA PRO A 225 -24.01 28.72 2.63
C PRO A 225 -22.62 28.09 2.44
N GLU A 226 -21.86 28.57 1.46
CA GLU A 226 -20.48 28.16 1.18
C GLU A 226 -19.52 28.47 2.35
N GLN A 227 -19.61 29.67 2.93
CA GLN A 227 -18.79 30.07 4.07
C GLN A 227 -19.12 29.27 5.33
N ALA A 228 -20.41 29.02 5.57
CA ALA A 228 -20.86 28.18 6.68
C ALA A 228 -20.35 26.73 6.53
N LEU A 229 -20.47 26.16 5.33
CA LEU A 229 -19.96 24.82 5.02
C LEU A 229 -18.45 24.74 5.25
N THR A 230 -17.69 25.73 4.76
CA THR A 230 -16.23 25.78 4.91
C THR A 230 -15.83 25.80 6.39
N THR A 231 -16.47 26.64 7.20
CA THR A 231 -16.20 26.75 8.65
C THR A 231 -16.41 25.42 9.38
N ILE A 232 -17.52 24.72 9.10
CA ILE A 232 -17.84 23.42 9.69
C ILE A 232 -16.85 22.35 9.23
N CYS A 233 -16.51 22.37 7.94
CA CYS A 233 -15.56 21.45 7.34
C CYS A 233 -14.14 21.59 7.91
N ASP A 234 -13.67 22.82 8.13
CA ASP A 234 -12.35 23.07 8.71
C ASP A 234 -12.29 22.61 10.17
N ARG A 235 -13.35 22.88 10.95
CA ARG A 235 -13.49 22.38 12.33
C ARG A 235 -13.49 20.85 12.37
N LEU A 236 -14.25 20.21 11.48
CA LEU A 236 -14.32 18.75 11.37
C LEU A 236 -12.99 18.14 10.91
N ALA A 237 -12.34 18.70 9.90
CA ALA A 237 -11.05 18.22 9.42
C ALA A 237 -9.98 18.32 10.51
N GLY A 238 -9.98 19.42 11.29
CA GLY A 238 -9.11 19.57 12.46
C GLY A 238 -9.38 18.53 13.55
N GLY A 239 -10.67 18.29 13.87
CA GLY A 239 -11.07 17.25 14.83
C GLY A 239 -10.69 15.84 14.38
N LEU A 240 -10.92 15.51 13.10
CA LEU A 240 -10.53 14.24 12.51
C LEU A 240 -9.00 14.03 12.54
N ALA A 241 -8.24 15.07 12.23
CA ALA A 241 -6.78 15.02 12.28
C ALA A 241 -6.26 14.72 13.70
N ASN A 242 -6.89 15.29 14.75
CA ASN A 242 -6.58 14.97 16.14
C ASN A 242 -6.88 13.51 16.51
N ALA A 243 -7.87 12.89 15.85
CA ALA A 243 -8.17 11.46 15.97
C ALA A 243 -7.27 10.57 15.10
N GLY A 244 -6.32 11.14 14.35
CA GLY A 244 -5.42 10.43 13.44
C GLY A 244 -6.02 10.13 12.05
N VAL A 245 -7.21 10.65 11.74
CA VAL A 245 -7.87 10.49 10.44
C VAL A 245 -7.48 11.66 9.53
N LYS A 246 -6.80 11.38 8.42
CA LYS A 246 -6.47 12.42 7.44
C LYS A 246 -7.65 12.61 6.48
N ALA A 247 -8.07 13.85 6.27
CA ALA A 247 -9.14 14.20 5.35
C ALA A 247 -8.61 15.02 4.18
N ARG A 248 -8.91 14.61 2.94
CA ARG A 248 -8.60 15.35 1.71
C ARG A 248 -9.88 15.78 1.03
N ARG A 249 -10.07 17.10 0.83
CA ARG A 249 -11.21 17.64 0.08
C ARG A 249 -11.13 17.20 -1.38
N LEU A 250 -12.25 16.70 -1.93
CA LEU A 250 -12.33 16.22 -3.31
C LEU A 250 -12.69 17.34 -4.30
N GLY A 251 -12.08 17.25 -5.49
CA GLY A 251 -12.42 18.06 -6.66
C GLY A 251 -13.53 17.45 -7.51
N ALA A 252 -14.02 18.19 -8.50
CA ALA A 252 -15.04 17.72 -9.45
C ALA A 252 -14.67 16.39 -10.12
N ALA A 253 -13.41 16.26 -10.58
CA ALA A 253 -12.92 15.05 -11.25
C ALA A 253 -12.93 13.81 -10.33
N ASP A 254 -12.55 13.96 -9.06
CA ASP A 254 -12.55 12.87 -8.07
C ASP A 254 -13.98 12.42 -7.74
N ILE A 255 -14.91 13.39 -7.57
CA ILE A 255 -16.32 13.11 -7.29
C ILE A 255 -16.96 12.41 -8.50
N HIS A 256 -16.71 12.92 -9.71
CA HIS A 256 -17.18 12.33 -10.95
C HIS A 256 -16.67 10.91 -11.12
N ALA A 257 -15.37 10.66 -10.94
CA ALA A 257 -14.78 9.33 -11.09
C ALA A 257 -15.37 8.28 -10.13
N TRP A 258 -15.76 8.70 -8.92
CA TRP A 258 -16.45 7.84 -7.95
C TRP A 258 -17.88 7.52 -8.39
N LEU A 259 -18.69 8.54 -8.66
CA LEU A 259 -20.12 8.36 -8.98
C LEU A 259 -20.32 7.72 -10.36
N LEU A 260 -19.45 7.99 -11.32
CA LEU A 260 -19.49 7.39 -12.66
C LEU A 260 -19.44 5.86 -12.59
N ARG A 261 -18.54 5.30 -11.77
CA ARG A 261 -18.40 3.84 -11.57
C ARG A 261 -19.55 3.23 -10.77
N TRP A 262 -20.24 4.03 -9.95
CA TRP A 262 -21.44 3.60 -9.25
C TRP A 262 -22.59 3.36 -10.24
N PHE A 263 -22.83 4.33 -11.12
CA PHE A 263 -23.97 4.33 -12.06
C PHE A 263 -23.69 3.69 -13.42
N ASN A 264 -22.42 3.43 -13.74
CA ASN A 264 -22.02 2.66 -14.92
C ASN A 264 -21.14 1.49 -14.46
N PRO A 265 -21.70 0.50 -13.75
CA PRO A 265 -20.93 -0.60 -13.15
C PRO A 265 -20.38 -1.58 -14.20
N ASN A 266 -20.96 -1.64 -15.40
CA ASN A 266 -20.59 -2.57 -16.46
C ASN A 266 -20.90 -1.98 -17.85
N PRO A 267 -20.25 -0.86 -18.23
CA PRO A 267 -20.57 -0.14 -19.46
C PRO A 267 -20.27 -1.01 -20.68
N THR A 268 -21.22 -1.10 -21.61
CA THR A 268 -21.11 -1.96 -22.82
C THR A 268 -20.96 -1.18 -24.13
N LEU A 269 -20.95 0.15 -24.06
CA LEU A 269 -20.93 1.04 -25.24
C LEU A 269 -19.69 0.87 -26.13
N LEU A 270 -18.55 0.47 -25.57
CA LEU A 270 -17.30 0.25 -26.31
C LEU A 270 -16.99 -1.24 -26.57
N GLY A 271 -17.81 -2.14 -26.05
CA GLY A 271 -17.56 -3.58 -26.03
C GLY A 271 -17.87 -4.19 -24.65
N THR A 272 -17.67 -5.50 -24.50
CA THR A 272 -18.03 -6.24 -23.28
C THR A 272 -16.83 -6.73 -22.48
N THR A 273 -15.61 -6.43 -22.92
CA THR A 273 -14.39 -6.90 -22.25
C THR A 273 -14.01 -6.01 -21.07
N ALA A 274 -13.12 -6.48 -20.19
CA ALA A 274 -12.61 -5.65 -19.10
C ALA A 274 -11.84 -4.43 -19.61
N GLU A 275 -11.08 -4.58 -20.69
CA GLU A 275 -10.34 -3.50 -21.34
C GLU A 275 -11.26 -2.43 -21.93
N ASP A 276 -12.38 -2.83 -22.54
CA ASP A 276 -13.38 -1.89 -23.07
C ASP A 276 -13.99 -1.02 -21.95
N ARG A 277 -14.21 -1.60 -20.76
CA ARG A 277 -14.73 -0.87 -19.59
C ARG A 277 -13.72 0.14 -19.06
N GLU A 278 -12.45 -0.23 -18.94
CA GLU A 278 -11.40 0.71 -18.54
C GLU A 278 -11.23 1.84 -19.57
N ARG A 279 -11.30 1.51 -20.86
CA ARG A 279 -11.31 2.51 -21.93
C ARG A 279 -12.51 3.44 -21.85
N PHE A 280 -13.68 2.93 -21.47
CA PHE A 280 -14.87 3.77 -21.23
C PHE A 280 -14.63 4.76 -20.10
N TYR A 281 -14.13 4.32 -18.94
CA TYR A 281 -13.84 5.23 -17.82
C TYR A 281 -12.75 6.25 -18.14
N ALA A 282 -11.77 5.89 -18.97
CA ALA A 282 -10.75 6.82 -19.43
C ALA A 282 -11.32 7.91 -20.35
N LEU A 283 -12.19 7.54 -21.31
CA LEU A 283 -12.79 8.48 -22.27
C LEU A 283 -13.87 9.38 -21.66
N THR A 284 -14.54 8.90 -20.61
CA THR A 284 -15.62 9.63 -19.91
C THR A 284 -15.14 10.35 -18.66
N ARG A 285 -13.82 10.50 -18.49
CA ARG A 285 -13.25 11.27 -17.37
C ARG A 285 -13.75 12.72 -17.40
N TYR A 286 -13.90 13.31 -16.22
CA TYR A 286 -14.18 14.73 -16.10
C TYR A 286 -13.11 15.54 -16.86
N PRO A 287 -13.50 16.54 -17.70
CA PRO A 287 -12.55 17.31 -18.49
C PRO A 287 -11.47 17.99 -17.65
N GLU A 288 -10.24 18.00 -18.15
CA GLU A 288 -9.14 18.81 -17.58
C GLU A 288 -9.20 20.23 -18.17
N GLU A 289 -8.92 21.24 -17.35
CA GLU A 289 -8.78 22.63 -17.81
C GLU A 289 -7.58 22.71 -18.78
N GLN A 290 -7.79 23.22 -19.99
CA GLN A 290 -6.71 23.42 -20.97
C GLN A 290 -5.98 24.74 -20.72
N GLU A 291 -6.71 25.76 -20.25
CA GLU A 291 -6.19 27.05 -19.82
C GLU A 291 -6.60 27.34 -18.37
N GLU A 292 -5.71 27.95 -17.58
CA GLU A 292 -5.99 28.26 -16.17
C GLU A 292 -7.18 29.23 -16.06
N GLY A 293 -8.27 28.78 -15.42
CA GLY A 293 -9.51 29.55 -15.32
C GLY A 293 -10.45 29.40 -16.52
N GLU A 294 -10.24 28.40 -17.38
CA GLU A 294 -11.20 28.02 -18.41
C GLU A 294 -12.56 27.68 -17.77
N ILE A 295 -13.58 28.46 -18.13
CA ILE A 295 -14.94 28.23 -17.68
C ILE A 295 -15.65 27.41 -18.75
N GLU A 296 -16.21 26.28 -18.35
CA GLU A 296 -17.03 25.46 -19.22
C GLU A 296 -18.20 26.29 -19.78
N LEU A 297 -18.41 26.26 -21.10
CA LEU A 297 -19.59 26.86 -21.71
C LEU A 297 -20.84 26.17 -21.14
N ALA A 298 -21.84 26.97 -20.72
CA ALA A 298 -23.09 26.44 -20.18
C ALA A 298 -23.76 25.49 -21.18
N SER A 299 -23.58 24.18 -20.98
CA SER A 299 -24.09 23.12 -21.85
C SER A 299 -25.59 22.86 -21.66
N GLY A 300 -26.17 23.39 -20.59
CA GLY A 300 -27.52 23.08 -20.14
C GLY A 300 -27.65 21.70 -19.49
N THR A 301 -26.53 20.99 -19.31
CA THR A 301 -26.45 19.66 -18.67
C THR A 301 -25.78 19.79 -17.31
N ASP A 302 -26.53 19.51 -16.24
CA ASP A 302 -26.03 19.57 -14.88
C ASP A 302 -25.04 18.43 -14.56
N PHE A 303 -24.35 18.52 -13.43
CA PHE A 303 -23.33 17.55 -13.03
C PHE A 303 -23.89 16.12 -12.94
N ALA A 304 -25.12 15.96 -12.44
CA ALA A 304 -25.76 14.66 -12.31
C ALA A 304 -26.00 13.98 -13.67
N GLN A 305 -26.51 14.72 -14.65
CA GLN A 305 -26.80 14.19 -15.99
C GLN A 305 -25.55 13.65 -16.70
N ARG A 306 -24.37 14.24 -16.46
CA ARG A 306 -23.09 13.80 -17.05
C ARG A 306 -22.65 12.41 -16.61
N LEU A 307 -23.20 11.89 -15.51
CA LEU A 307 -22.87 10.56 -15.00
C LEU A 307 -23.56 9.43 -15.78
N PHE A 308 -24.57 9.73 -16.61
CA PHE A 308 -25.41 8.70 -17.22
C PHE A 308 -25.20 8.61 -18.74
N PHE A 309 -24.62 7.48 -19.17
CA PHE A 309 -24.44 7.14 -20.59
C PHE A 309 -25.45 6.09 -21.08
N GLY A 310 -26.12 5.42 -20.14
CA GLY A 310 -27.25 4.53 -20.37
C GLY A 310 -28.45 4.95 -19.51
N GLN A 311 -29.66 4.61 -19.95
CA GLN A 311 -30.88 4.94 -19.21
C GLN A 311 -31.07 3.97 -18.03
N PRO A 312 -31.12 4.46 -16.77
CA PRO A 312 -31.47 3.62 -15.63
C PRO A 312 -32.89 3.07 -15.76
N ARG A 313 -33.11 1.85 -15.27
CA ARG A 313 -34.43 1.21 -15.28
C ARG A 313 -34.85 0.85 -13.85
N SER A 314 -36.08 1.15 -13.48
CA SER A 314 -36.69 0.62 -12.25
C SER A 314 -37.52 -0.64 -12.53
N ASP A 315 -37.50 -1.56 -11.58
CA ASP A 315 -38.38 -2.71 -11.50
C ASP A 315 -39.16 -2.61 -10.19
N VAL A 316 -40.35 -1.99 -10.26
CA VAL A 316 -41.20 -1.73 -9.09
C VAL A 316 -41.66 -3.03 -8.42
N PRO A 317 -42.12 -4.08 -9.15
CA PRO A 317 -42.49 -5.36 -8.53
C PRO A 317 -41.40 -5.99 -7.67
N ASN A 318 -40.13 -5.93 -8.11
CA ASN A 318 -39.00 -6.50 -7.37
C ASN A 318 -38.28 -5.48 -6.48
N GLY A 319 -38.62 -4.19 -6.58
CA GLY A 319 -38.01 -3.12 -5.81
C GLY A 319 -36.57 -2.80 -6.21
N LEU A 320 -36.19 -2.97 -7.47
CA LEU A 320 -34.80 -2.92 -7.94
C LEU A 320 -34.52 -1.78 -8.92
N TRP A 321 -33.33 -1.20 -8.81
CA TRP A 321 -32.77 -0.33 -9.84
C TRP A 321 -31.84 -1.14 -10.74
N PHE A 322 -31.76 -0.78 -12.02
CA PHE A 322 -30.86 -1.37 -12.99
C PHE A 322 -29.95 -0.30 -13.59
N PHE A 323 -28.65 -0.53 -13.48
CA PHE A 323 -27.59 0.27 -14.09
C PHE A 323 -26.73 -0.68 -14.93
N ASP A 324 -26.51 -0.36 -16.20
CA ASP A 324 -25.87 -1.28 -17.17
C ASP A 324 -26.44 -2.71 -17.17
N SER A 325 -27.77 -2.83 -17.04
CA SER A 325 -28.50 -4.10 -16.90
C SER A 325 -28.16 -4.93 -15.66
N MET A 326 -27.34 -4.43 -14.74
CA MET A 326 -27.09 -5.06 -13.45
C MET A 326 -28.18 -4.66 -12.46
N PRO A 327 -28.84 -5.59 -11.74
CA PRO A 327 -29.76 -5.26 -10.67
C PRO A 327 -29.03 -4.77 -9.40
N HIS A 328 -29.56 -3.71 -8.79
CA HIS A 328 -29.09 -3.09 -7.55
C HIS A 328 -30.20 -3.06 -6.49
N ARG A 329 -29.80 -3.26 -5.24
CA ARG A 329 -30.65 -3.20 -4.03
C ARG A 329 -29.92 -2.45 -2.92
N VAL A 330 -30.69 -1.88 -1.99
CA VAL A 330 -30.17 -1.39 -0.71
C VAL A 330 -30.75 -2.22 0.43
N ILE A 331 -29.93 -2.54 1.44
CA ILE A 331 -30.34 -3.15 2.70
C ILE A 331 -30.07 -2.15 3.82
N VAL A 332 -31.13 -1.80 4.56
CA VAL A 332 -31.06 -0.83 5.67
C VAL A 332 -31.00 -1.59 6.99
N MET A 333 -30.24 -1.08 7.96
CA MET A 333 -30.22 -1.61 9.32
C MET A 333 -31.49 -1.18 10.09
N ASP A 334 -32.23 -2.14 10.65
CA ASP A 334 -33.36 -1.93 11.55
C ASP A 334 -32.92 -1.62 12.98
N ARG A 335 -31.92 -2.29 13.54
CA ARG A 335 -31.44 -1.95 14.90
C ARG A 335 -30.08 -2.55 15.20
N LEU A 336 -29.42 -2.00 16.22
CA LEU A 336 -28.27 -2.61 16.87
C LEU A 336 -28.76 -3.54 17.99
N ARG A 337 -28.39 -4.82 17.94
CA ARG A 337 -28.70 -5.80 19.01
C ARG A 337 -27.76 -5.68 20.19
N THR A 338 -26.54 -5.23 19.93
CA THR A 338 -25.48 -5.02 20.91
C THR A 338 -24.78 -3.70 20.63
N PRO A 339 -24.25 -3.00 21.63
CA PRO A 339 -23.43 -1.80 21.41
C PRO A 339 -22.23 -2.11 20.49
N PRO A 340 -21.96 -1.30 19.46
CA PRO A 340 -20.84 -1.52 18.55
C PRO A 340 -19.52 -1.22 19.26
N VAL A 341 -18.49 -2.01 18.97
CA VAL A 341 -17.12 -1.79 19.50
C VAL A 341 -16.29 -0.91 18.56
N THR A 342 -15.16 -0.37 19.02
CA THR A 342 -14.26 0.43 18.16
C THR A 342 -13.82 -0.35 16.93
N GLY A 343 -14.07 0.18 15.73
CA GLY A 343 -13.75 -0.52 14.48
C GLY A 343 -14.69 -1.67 14.14
N HIS A 344 -15.93 -1.67 14.64
CA HIS A 344 -16.89 -2.79 14.56
C HIS A 344 -17.01 -3.40 13.15
N LEU A 345 -17.02 -2.55 12.13
CA LEU A 345 -17.21 -2.94 10.73
C LEU A 345 -15.88 -3.10 9.99
N THR A 346 -15.04 -2.07 10.01
CA THR A 346 -13.89 -1.94 9.11
C THR A 346 -12.54 -2.16 9.79
N GLY A 347 -12.49 -2.16 11.12
CA GLY A 347 -11.28 -2.41 11.90
C GLY A 347 -10.91 -3.89 11.93
N GLU A 348 -9.61 -4.19 11.92
CA GLU A 348 -9.12 -5.56 12.04
C GLU A 348 -9.26 -6.03 13.50
N THR A 349 -10.06 -7.08 13.70
CA THR A 349 -10.36 -7.62 15.04
C THR A 349 -10.17 -9.13 15.04
N ARG A 350 -9.88 -9.70 16.22
CA ARG A 350 -9.90 -11.16 16.39
C ARG A 350 -11.35 -11.63 16.37
N LYS A 351 -11.70 -12.50 15.44
CA LYS A 351 -13.01 -13.18 15.39
C LYS A 351 -12.88 -14.52 16.12
N GLY A 352 -13.94 -15.02 16.76
CA GLY A 352 -13.90 -16.28 17.53
C GLY A 352 -13.15 -17.40 16.78
N GLY A 353 -12.08 -17.92 17.40
CA GLY A 353 -11.00 -18.65 16.71
C GLY A 353 -9.74 -17.78 16.56
N ASP A 354 -8.63 -18.32 16.04
CA ASP A 354 -7.40 -17.52 15.84
C ASP A 354 -7.45 -16.57 14.61
N ALA A 355 -8.62 -16.38 13.99
CA ALA A 355 -8.76 -15.61 12.76
C ALA A 355 -8.77 -14.09 13.02
N MET A 356 -8.02 -13.34 12.21
CA MET A 356 -7.95 -11.88 12.23
C MET A 356 -8.42 -11.30 10.90
N ASN A 357 -9.55 -10.59 10.89
CA ASN A 357 -10.06 -9.89 9.72
C ASN A 357 -10.96 -8.70 10.13
N ALA A 358 -11.27 -7.83 9.17
CA ALA A 358 -12.35 -6.86 9.33
C ALA A 358 -13.68 -7.53 8.95
N LEU A 359 -14.77 -7.14 9.61
CA LEU A 359 -16.10 -7.68 9.24
C LEU A 359 -16.44 -7.32 7.79
N PHE A 360 -16.04 -6.13 7.36
CA PHE A 360 -16.25 -5.65 5.99
C PHE A 360 -15.59 -6.57 4.93
N ASP A 361 -14.50 -7.26 5.27
CA ASP A 361 -13.85 -8.21 4.36
C ASP A 361 -14.72 -9.46 4.07
N GLN A 362 -15.72 -9.74 4.92
CA GLN A 362 -16.65 -10.86 4.78
C GLN A 362 -17.89 -10.50 3.95
N MET A 363 -18.10 -9.20 3.71
CA MET A 363 -19.23 -8.70 2.94
C MET A 363 -19.08 -9.13 1.47
N PRO A 364 -20.19 -9.21 0.70
CA PRO A 364 -20.12 -9.44 -0.73
C PRO A 364 -19.23 -8.42 -1.44
N GLU A 365 -18.54 -8.85 -2.50
CA GLU A 365 -17.78 -7.93 -3.36
C GLU A 365 -18.67 -6.79 -3.88
N ASP A 366 -18.06 -5.61 -4.07
CA ASP A 366 -18.72 -4.37 -4.50
C ASP A 366 -19.74 -3.77 -3.51
N THR A 367 -19.84 -4.29 -2.28
CA THR A 367 -20.71 -3.69 -1.27
C THR A 367 -20.28 -2.25 -0.97
N VAL A 368 -21.24 -1.32 -1.01
CA VAL A 368 -21.03 0.06 -0.54
C VAL A 368 -21.80 0.28 0.75
N MET A 369 -21.10 0.60 1.83
CA MET A 369 -21.72 1.01 3.08
C MET A 369 -21.94 2.53 3.11
N CYS A 370 -23.04 2.96 3.73
CA CYS A 370 -23.34 4.35 4.03
C CYS A 370 -23.80 4.48 5.49
N LEU A 371 -23.05 5.23 6.30
CA LEU A 371 -23.48 5.69 7.63
C LEU A 371 -23.88 7.16 7.53
N THR A 372 -25.16 7.46 7.72
CA THR A 372 -25.69 8.84 7.74
C THR A 372 -25.89 9.29 9.18
N LEU A 373 -25.42 10.49 9.51
CA LEU A 373 -25.58 11.15 10.81
C LEU A 373 -26.20 12.52 10.60
N VAL A 374 -27.16 12.86 11.46
CA VAL A 374 -27.86 14.14 11.48
C VAL A 374 -27.58 14.80 12.83
N ALA A 375 -26.91 15.95 12.78
CA ALA A 375 -26.58 16.73 13.97
C ALA A 375 -27.84 17.38 14.55
N THR A 376 -28.48 16.69 15.48
CA THR A 376 -29.75 17.10 16.10
C THR A 376 -29.51 17.84 17.42
N PRO A 377 -30.25 18.93 17.73
CA PRO A 377 -30.19 19.60 19.02
C PRO A 377 -30.47 18.66 20.20
N GLN A 378 -29.63 18.74 21.23
CA GLN A 378 -29.71 17.84 22.39
C GLN A 378 -30.96 18.09 23.26
N ASP A 379 -31.40 19.35 23.37
CA ASP A 379 -32.60 19.74 24.11
C ASP A 379 -33.89 19.18 23.49
N VAL A 380 -33.98 19.20 22.15
CA VAL A 380 -35.08 18.58 21.39
C VAL A 380 -35.13 17.07 21.64
N LEU A 381 -33.98 16.40 21.66
CA LEU A 381 -33.89 14.98 21.94
C LEU A 381 -34.23 14.67 23.41
N GLU A 382 -33.76 15.47 24.36
CA GLU A 382 -34.11 15.29 25.78
C GLU A 382 -35.62 15.50 26.01
N ALA A 383 -36.24 16.50 25.36
CA ALA A 383 -37.68 16.72 25.40
C ALA A 383 -38.45 15.51 24.83
N HIS A 384 -37.97 14.92 23.74
CA HIS A 384 -38.55 13.72 23.16
C HIS A 384 -38.42 12.49 24.09
N LEU A 385 -37.24 12.28 24.70
CA LEU A 385 -37.03 11.22 25.69
C LEU A 385 -37.94 11.39 26.91
N ASN A 386 -38.10 12.63 27.40
CA ASN A 386 -39.03 12.93 28.49
C ASN A 386 -40.48 12.63 28.13
N HIS A 387 -40.89 12.91 26.89
CA HIS A 387 -42.20 12.54 26.38
C HIS A 387 -42.40 11.03 26.31
N LEU A 388 -41.39 10.27 25.85
CA LEU A 388 -41.42 8.80 25.83
C LEU A 388 -41.57 8.22 27.25
N ALA A 389 -40.78 8.72 28.22
CA ALA A 389 -40.90 8.29 29.61
C ALA A 389 -42.28 8.59 30.21
N ARG A 390 -42.90 9.73 29.87
CA ARG A 390 -44.28 10.06 30.31
C ARG A 390 -45.34 9.18 29.66
N LYS A 391 -45.12 8.72 28.42
CA LYS A 391 -46.05 7.83 27.69
C LYS A 391 -45.93 6.37 28.07
N ALA A 392 -44.80 5.95 28.64
CA ALA A 392 -44.59 4.60 29.17
C ALA A 392 -45.38 4.39 30.49
N VAL A 393 -46.72 4.46 30.40
CA VAL A 393 -47.65 4.34 31.53
C VAL A 393 -48.07 2.88 31.66
N GLY A 394 -47.67 2.23 32.75
CA GLY A 394 -48.06 0.86 33.11
C GLY A 394 -46.96 0.08 33.82
N GLU A 395 -47.34 -0.98 34.55
CA GLU A 395 -46.42 -1.92 35.24
C GLU A 395 -45.98 -3.08 34.34
N THR A 396 -46.14 -2.94 33.02
CA THR A 396 -45.61 -3.93 32.08
C THR A 396 -44.09 -3.81 32.00
N LEU A 397 -43.39 -4.95 31.91
CA LEU A 397 -41.93 -5.02 31.78
C LEU A 397 -41.37 -4.11 30.66
N ALA A 398 -42.08 -3.98 29.53
CA ALA A 398 -41.68 -3.08 28.44
C ALA A 398 -41.69 -1.58 28.84
N SER A 399 -42.68 -1.16 29.64
CA SER A 399 -42.78 0.22 30.15
C SER A 399 -41.77 0.51 31.25
N GLU A 400 -41.40 -0.49 32.07
CA GLU A 400 -40.29 -0.38 33.01
C GLU A 400 -38.95 -0.26 32.29
N GLN A 401 -38.69 -1.12 31.32
CA GLN A 401 -37.47 -1.08 30.52
C GLN A 401 -37.33 0.26 29.78
N THR A 402 -38.39 0.74 29.13
CA THR A 402 -38.38 2.04 28.44
C THR A 402 -38.01 3.19 29.38
N ARG A 403 -38.51 3.17 30.62
CA ARG A 403 -38.16 4.20 31.63
C ARG A 403 -36.71 4.09 32.08
N GLN A 404 -36.20 2.87 32.28
CA GLN A 404 -34.79 2.64 32.61
C GLN A 404 -33.87 3.10 31.48
N ASP A 405 -34.17 2.74 30.23
CA ASP A 405 -33.41 3.12 29.05
C ASP A 405 -33.38 4.65 28.88
N VAL A 406 -34.51 5.33 29.09
CA VAL A 406 -34.56 6.81 29.07
C VAL A 406 -33.71 7.41 30.19
N GLN A 407 -33.75 6.86 31.40
CA GLN A 407 -32.92 7.35 32.51
C GLN A 407 -31.43 7.17 32.21
N GLN A 408 -31.03 6.02 31.67
CA GLN A 408 -29.65 5.76 31.26
C GLN A 408 -29.21 6.72 30.15
N ALA A 409 -30.04 6.90 29.12
CA ALA A 409 -29.74 7.82 28.02
C ALA A 409 -29.56 9.26 28.51
N ARG A 410 -30.42 9.72 29.43
CA ARG A 410 -30.29 11.04 30.06
C ARG A 410 -29.02 11.18 30.90
N GLY A 411 -28.62 10.12 31.62
CA GLY A 411 -27.35 10.10 32.36
C GLY A 411 -26.14 10.28 31.44
N LEU A 412 -26.16 9.63 30.27
CA LEU A 412 -25.09 9.76 29.27
C LEU A 412 -25.06 11.14 28.61
N ILE A 413 -26.22 11.69 28.23
CA ILE A 413 -26.35 13.06 27.69
C ILE A 413 -25.84 14.08 28.72
N GLY A 414 -26.23 13.93 29.99
CA GLY A 414 -25.74 14.77 31.09
C GLY A 414 -24.24 14.66 31.35
N SER A 415 -23.60 13.58 30.88
CA SER A 415 -22.14 13.35 30.95
C SER A 415 -21.42 13.83 29.68
N ALA A 416 -22.04 14.70 28.88
CA ALA A 416 -21.52 15.27 27.64
C ALA A 416 -21.38 14.31 26.45
N HIS A 417 -22.11 13.18 26.43
CA HIS A 417 -22.21 12.33 25.24
C HIS A 417 -23.45 12.69 24.42
N LYS A 418 -23.27 13.32 23.26
CA LYS A 418 -24.38 13.72 22.39
C LYS A 418 -25.07 12.52 21.75
N LEU A 419 -26.39 12.62 21.71
CA LEU A 419 -27.27 11.73 20.98
C LEU A 419 -27.62 12.37 19.63
N TYR A 420 -27.50 11.63 18.54
CA TYR A 420 -27.87 12.09 17.20
C TYR A 420 -28.90 11.17 16.56
N ARG A 421 -29.38 11.58 15.39
CA ARG A 421 -30.15 10.70 14.51
C ARG A 421 -29.22 10.13 13.46
N GLY A 422 -29.31 8.84 13.17
CA GLY A 422 -28.49 8.20 12.16
C GLY A 422 -29.11 6.98 11.53
N ALA A 423 -28.52 6.53 10.44
CA ALA A 423 -28.93 5.35 9.70
C ALA A 423 -27.72 4.66 9.09
N LEU A 424 -27.77 3.33 8.98
CA LEU A 424 -26.75 2.52 8.34
C LEU A 424 -27.40 1.73 7.20
N ALA A 425 -26.85 1.87 6.00
CA ALA A 425 -27.35 1.22 4.79
C ALA A 425 -26.21 0.59 3.99
N PHE A 426 -26.52 -0.45 3.23
CA PHE A 426 -25.58 -1.20 2.39
C PHE A 426 -26.16 -1.37 1.00
N TYR A 427 -25.42 -0.96 -0.02
CA TYR A 427 -25.78 -1.16 -1.41
C TYR A 427 -25.14 -2.42 -1.94
N LEU A 428 -25.93 -3.20 -2.67
CA LEU A 428 -25.52 -4.40 -3.35
C LEU A 428 -25.85 -4.29 -4.83
N ARG A 429 -25.03 -4.97 -5.64
CA ARG A 429 -25.28 -5.22 -7.06
C ARG A 429 -24.99 -6.67 -7.39
N GLY A 430 -25.69 -7.21 -8.38
CA GLY A 430 -25.44 -8.52 -8.95
C GLY A 430 -25.42 -8.44 -10.48
N ARG A 431 -24.80 -9.41 -11.14
CA ARG A 431 -24.87 -9.58 -12.60
C ARG A 431 -26.27 -9.95 -13.08
N ASP A 432 -27.02 -10.63 -12.21
CA ASP A 432 -28.37 -11.13 -12.40
C ASP A 432 -29.08 -11.17 -11.04
N LEU A 433 -30.39 -11.45 -11.04
CA LEU A 433 -31.20 -11.50 -9.82
C LEU A 433 -30.73 -12.60 -8.85
N ALA A 434 -30.34 -13.76 -9.38
CA ALA A 434 -29.92 -14.89 -8.54
C ALA A 434 -28.63 -14.56 -7.77
N GLN A 435 -27.67 -13.89 -8.41
CA GLN A 435 -26.47 -13.42 -7.73
C GLN A 435 -26.78 -12.31 -6.73
N LEU A 436 -27.69 -11.38 -7.07
CA LEU A 436 -28.08 -10.32 -6.15
C LEU A 436 -28.69 -10.90 -4.86
N ASP A 437 -29.60 -11.88 -4.98
CA ASP A 437 -30.22 -12.53 -3.82
C ASP A 437 -29.21 -13.34 -3.00
N ALA A 438 -28.28 -14.05 -3.65
CA ALA A 438 -27.20 -14.76 -2.96
C ALA A 438 -26.29 -13.79 -2.17
N ARG A 439 -25.94 -12.64 -2.76
CA ARG A 439 -25.17 -11.58 -2.09
C ARG A 439 -25.98 -10.94 -0.94
N GLY A 440 -27.29 -10.75 -1.13
CA GLY A 440 -28.20 -10.27 -0.08
C GLY A 440 -28.20 -11.19 1.15
N LEU A 441 -28.36 -12.50 0.94
CA LEU A 441 -28.31 -13.50 2.01
C LEU A 441 -26.95 -13.52 2.72
N GLN A 442 -25.85 -13.44 1.96
CA GLN A 442 -24.50 -13.35 2.55
C GLN A 442 -24.37 -12.12 3.45
N LEU A 443 -24.76 -10.93 2.95
CA LEU A 443 -24.71 -9.68 3.72
C LEU A 443 -25.54 -9.78 5.01
N VAL A 444 -26.79 -10.25 4.92
CA VAL A 444 -27.68 -10.42 6.07
C VAL A 444 -27.05 -11.34 7.13
N ASN A 445 -26.44 -12.45 6.73
CA ASN A 445 -25.76 -13.36 7.65
C ASN A 445 -24.57 -12.68 8.36
N VAL A 446 -23.74 -11.94 7.62
CA VAL A 446 -22.61 -11.20 8.21
C VAL A 446 -23.10 -10.12 9.19
N MET A 447 -24.14 -9.37 8.82
CA MET A 447 -24.76 -8.36 9.67
C MET A 447 -25.28 -8.95 10.98
N LEU A 448 -26.07 -10.03 10.91
CA LEU A 448 -26.65 -10.68 12.09
C LEU A 448 -25.58 -11.22 13.04
N ASN A 449 -24.52 -11.82 12.50
CA ASN A 449 -23.38 -12.31 13.29
C ASN A 449 -22.60 -11.17 13.97
N ALA A 450 -22.69 -9.95 13.45
CA ALA A 450 -22.10 -8.75 14.03
C ALA A 450 -23.07 -7.95 14.92
N GLY A 451 -24.25 -8.49 15.25
CA GLY A 451 -25.23 -7.79 16.08
C GLY A 451 -25.95 -6.64 15.35
N LEU A 452 -25.85 -6.57 14.02
CA LEU A 452 -26.60 -5.64 13.18
C LEU A 452 -27.83 -6.35 12.65
N GLN A 453 -29.02 -5.86 13.01
CA GLN A 453 -30.26 -6.44 12.50
C GLN A 453 -30.67 -5.67 11.23
N PRO A 454 -30.67 -6.30 10.04
CA PRO A 454 -31.22 -5.68 8.84
C PRO A 454 -32.74 -5.65 8.87
N VAL A 455 -33.34 -4.70 8.15
CA VAL A 455 -34.74 -4.76 7.73
C VAL A 455 -34.87 -5.96 6.79
N ARG A 456 -35.89 -6.81 7.00
CA ARG A 456 -36.13 -7.94 6.10
C ARG A 456 -36.56 -7.42 4.74
N GLU A 457 -36.15 -8.09 3.68
CA GLU A 457 -36.45 -7.63 2.32
C GLU A 457 -37.96 -7.55 2.06
N GLU A 458 -38.74 -8.50 2.58
CA GLU A 458 -40.21 -8.46 2.48
C GLU A 458 -40.87 -7.34 3.30
N ASP A 459 -40.17 -6.79 4.29
CA ASP A 459 -40.67 -5.74 5.19
C ASP A 459 -40.27 -4.33 4.74
N GLU A 460 -39.37 -4.20 3.75
CA GLU A 460 -38.95 -2.90 3.20
C GLU A 460 -40.07 -2.31 2.33
N VAL A 461 -40.70 -1.24 2.84
CA VAL A 461 -41.92 -0.66 2.25
C VAL A 461 -41.68 0.02 0.90
N ALA A 462 -40.52 0.65 0.71
CA ALA A 462 -40.22 1.44 -0.49
C ALA A 462 -38.74 1.34 -0.89
N PRO A 463 -38.28 0.15 -1.34
CA PRO A 463 -36.85 -0.13 -1.57
C PRO A 463 -36.21 0.79 -2.62
N LEU A 464 -36.95 1.16 -3.68
CA LEU A 464 -36.47 2.11 -4.70
C LEU A 464 -36.20 3.51 -4.11
N ASN A 465 -37.06 3.96 -3.19
CA ASN A 465 -36.90 5.24 -2.50
C ASN A 465 -35.79 5.16 -1.45
N SER A 466 -35.68 4.04 -0.75
CA SER A 466 -34.59 3.80 0.20
C SER A 466 -33.23 3.79 -0.50
N TYR A 467 -33.15 3.28 -1.74
CA TYR A 467 -31.93 3.36 -2.55
C TYR A 467 -31.54 4.82 -2.83
N LEU A 468 -32.49 5.63 -3.29
CA LEU A 468 -32.25 7.05 -3.55
C LEU A 468 -31.85 7.81 -2.27
N ARG A 469 -32.58 7.58 -1.18
CA ARG A 469 -32.46 8.33 0.08
C ARG A 469 -31.04 8.37 0.61
N TRP A 470 -30.30 7.27 0.52
CA TRP A 470 -28.98 7.16 1.12
C TRP A 470 -27.85 7.49 0.12
N LEU A 471 -28.17 7.96 -1.09
CA LEU A 471 -27.16 8.48 -2.02
C LEU A 471 -26.60 9.81 -1.48
N PRO A 472 -25.40 10.22 -1.92
CA PRO A 472 -24.78 11.44 -1.44
C PRO A 472 -25.70 12.66 -1.60
N CYS A 473 -25.90 13.42 -0.53
CA CYS A 473 -26.72 14.64 -0.49
C CYS A 473 -28.24 14.47 -0.70
N VAL A 474 -28.75 13.25 -0.92
CA VAL A 474 -30.18 13.04 -1.22
C VAL A 474 -31.07 13.08 0.01
N PHE A 475 -30.61 12.59 1.16
CA PHE A 475 -31.42 12.58 2.37
C PHE A 475 -31.74 14.01 2.83
N ASP A 476 -33.02 14.34 2.94
CA ASP A 476 -33.50 15.60 3.50
C ASP A 476 -34.16 15.35 4.87
N PRO A 477 -33.51 15.76 5.98
CA PRO A 477 -34.10 15.66 7.32
C PRO A 477 -35.45 16.39 7.46
N ALA A 478 -35.67 17.48 6.73
CA ALA A 478 -36.92 18.24 6.80
C ALA A 478 -38.10 17.51 6.13
N ALA A 479 -37.81 16.67 5.12
CA ALA A 479 -38.80 15.82 4.47
C ALA A 479 -39.21 14.61 5.34
N ASP A 480 -38.36 14.12 6.24
CA ASP A 480 -38.65 13.02 7.18
C ASP A 480 -39.45 13.49 8.40
N LYS A 481 -40.64 14.06 8.16
CA LYS A 481 -41.53 14.62 9.19
C LYS A 481 -41.91 13.64 10.31
N ARG A 482 -41.89 12.34 10.01
CA ARG A 482 -42.24 11.26 10.96
C ARG A 482 -41.02 10.57 11.55
N GLN A 483 -39.82 10.96 11.13
CA GLN A 483 -38.55 10.45 11.63
C GLN A 483 -38.45 8.92 11.51
N TRP A 484 -38.95 8.39 10.39
CA TRP A 484 -39.06 6.94 10.16
C TRP A 484 -37.75 6.32 9.71
N TYR A 485 -36.89 7.10 9.05
CA TYR A 485 -35.73 6.56 8.35
C TYR A 485 -34.44 6.66 9.17
N THR A 486 -34.48 7.35 10.31
CA THR A 486 -33.32 7.57 11.19
C THR A 486 -33.61 7.15 12.62
N GLN A 487 -32.56 6.72 13.32
CA GLN A 487 -32.63 6.17 14.67
C GLN A 487 -31.78 6.97 15.63
N LEU A 488 -32.12 6.91 16.91
CA LEU A 488 -31.29 7.52 17.95
C LEU A 488 -29.99 6.73 18.10
N MET A 489 -28.86 7.41 17.95
CA MET A 489 -27.53 6.85 18.00
C MET A 489 -26.60 7.81 18.73
N PHE A 490 -25.91 7.33 19.76
CA PHE A 490 -24.86 8.13 20.39
C PHE A 490 -23.73 8.37 19.39
N ALA A 491 -23.13 9.55 19.43
CA ALA A 491 -22.00 9.84 18.55
C ALA A 491 -20.81 8.91 18.82
N GLN A 492 -20.68 8.33 20.02
CA GLN A 492 -19.74 7.23 20.27
C GLN A 492 -20.05 5.97 19.44
N HIS A 493 -21.31 5.57 19.33
CA HIS A 493 -21.70 4.42 18.49
C HIS A 493 -21.42 4.72 17.02
N ALA A 494 -21.67 5.94 16.58
CA ALA A 494 -21.33 6.40 15.25
C ALA A 494 -19.81 6.37 15.01
N ALA A 495 -19.01 6.84 15.96
CA ALA A 495 -17.54 6.76 15.92
C ALA A 495 -17.06 5.31 15.82
N ASN A 496 -17.66 4.38 16.57
CA ASN A 496 -17.33 2.95 16.53
C ASN A 496 -17.69 2.27 15.19
N LEU A 497 -18.81 2.69 14.58
CA LEU A 497 -19.27 2.19 13.28
C LEU A 497 -18.61 2.89 12.09
N ALA A 498 -18.05 4.08 12.28
CA ALA A 498 -17.48 4.89 11.21
C ALA A 498 -16.41 4.10 10.46
N PRO A 499 -16.40 4.14 9.12
CA PRO A 499 -15.44 3.38 8.31
C PRO A 499 -14.02 3.96 8.30
N VAL A 500 -13.64 4.71 9.34
CA VAL A 500 -12.31 5.32 9.48
C VAL A 500 -11.34 4.41 10.24
N TRP A 501 -11.80 3.28 10.75
CA TRP A 501 -10.96 2.23 11.31
C TRP A 501 -10.52 1.29 10.19
N GLY A 502 -9.23 1.05 10.01
CA GLY A 502 -8.77 0.23 8.91
C GLY A 502 -7.35 -0.28 9.11
N ARG A 503 -6.69 -0.55 7.99
CA ARG A 503 -5.31 -1.02 7.93
C ARG A 503 -4.41 0.11 7.48
N SER A 504 -3.16 0.10 7.93
CA SER A 504 -2.23 1.14 7.51
C SER A 504 -1.94 1.05 6.00
N GLN A 505 -1.70 2.21 5.39
CA GLN A 505 -1.32 2.35 3.97
C GLN A 505 0.13 2.85 3.81
N GLY A 506 0.84 3.01 4.93
CA GLY A 506 2.18 3.61 4.95
C GLY A 506 2.15 5.13 4.78
N THR A 507 3.18 5.67 4.14
CA THR A 507 3.41 7.12 3.99
C THR A 507 2.77 7.70 2.73
N GLY A 508 2.44 6.85 1.76
CA GLY A 508 1.91 7.24 0.45
C GLY A 508 2.98 7.41 -0.64
N HIS A 509 4.26 7.27 -0.30
CA HIS A 509 5.37 7.37 -1.26
C HIS A 509 5.71 5.99 -1.85
N PRO A 510 5.48 5.74 -3.15
CA PRO A 510 5.56 4.41 -3.75
C PRO A 510 7.01 4.00 -4.09
N GLY A 511 7.98 4.22 -3.19
CA GLY A 511 9.37 3.75 -3.32
C GLY A 511 9.51 2.24 -3.18
N ILE A 512 8.81 1.70 -2.18
CA ILE A 512 8.63 0.27 -1.94
C ILE A 512 7.14 0.05 -1.69
N THR A 513 6.58 -0.94 -2.39
CA THR A 513 5.17 -1.34 -2.28
C THR A 513 5.04 -2.78 -1.84
N PHE A 514 4.31 -2.96 -0.73
CA PHE A 514 3.76 -4.23 -0.26
C PHE A 514 2.24 -4.14 -0.16
N PHE A 515 1.58 -5.11 0.47
CA PHE A 515 0.13 -5.09 0.69
C PHE A 515 -0.20 -5.28 2.17
N ASN A 516 -1.35 -4.80 2.61
CA ASN A 516 -1.93 -5.17 3.90
C ASN A 516 -2.79 -6.45 3.77
N ARG A 517 -3.32 -6.94 4.89
CA ARG A 517 -4.16 -8.16 4.92
C ARG A 517 -5.46 -8.04 4.12
N GLY A 518 -5.96 -6.82 3.92
CA GLY A 518 -7.12 -6.53 3.07
C GLY A 518 -6.80 -6.41 1.58
N GLY A 519 -5.52 -6.50 1.21
CA GLY A 519 -5.04 -6.39 -0.16
C GLY A 519 -4.78 -4.96 -0.66
N GLY A 520 -4.87 -3.97 0.22
CA GLY A 520 -4.53 -2.58 -0.11
C GLY A 520 -3.01 -2.37 -0.08
N PRO A 521 -2.46 -1.46 -0.90
CA PRO A 521 -1.03 -1.23 -0.97
C PRO A 521 -0.54 -0.55 0.31
N ILE A 522 0.64 -0.96 0.75
CA ILE A 522 1.44 -0.27 1.77
C ILE A 522 2.65 0.30 1.06
N THR A 523 2.77 1.62 1.04
CA THR A 523 3.83 2.34 0.34
C THR A 523 4.69 3.13 1.31
N PHE A 524 6.00 3.04 1.15
CA PHE A 524 6.99 3.83 1.88
C PHE A 524 8.30 3.89 1.10
N ASP A 525 9.18 4.83 1.45
CA ASP A 525 10.46 4.99 0.75
C ASP A 525 11.59 5.41 1.70
N PRO A 526 12.49 4.48 2.07
CA PRO A 526 13.67 4.81 2.89
C PRO A 526 14.57 5.90 2.30
N LEU A 527 14.60 6.06 0.96
CA LEU A 527 15.44 7.05 0.29
C LEU A 527 14.79 8.44 0.24
N ASN A 528 13.48 8.55 0.47
CA ASN A 528 12.78 9.82 0.51
C ASN A 528 12.98 10.54 1.85
N ARG A 529 13.31 11.83 1.79
CA ARG A 529 13.53 12.68 2.98
C ARG A 529 12.26 12.94 3.79
N LEU A 530 11.07 12.78 3.19
CA LEU A 530 9.80 12.93 3.88
C LEU A 530 9.46 11.70 4.75
N ASP A 531 10.04 10.55 4.43
CA ASP A 531 9.78 9.29 5.13
C ASP A 531 10.82 8.99 6.19
N ARG A 532 12.09 9.29 5.92
CA ARG A 532 13.20 9.05 6.86
C ARG A 532 13.45 10.25 7.75
N GLN A 533 13.69 10.01 9.04
CA GLN A 533 14.04 11.05 10.00
C GLN A 533 15.55 11.12 10.26
N MET A 534 16.24 9.98 10.15
CA MET A 534 17.66 9.82 10.44
C MET A 534 18.43 9.47 9.17
N ASN A 535 18.23 8.28 8.63
CA ASN A 535 19.01 7.75 7.50
C ASN A 535 18.20 6.71 6.71
N ALA A 536 18.72 6.31 5.54
CA ALA A 536 18.12 5.25 4.74
C ALA A 536 18.82 3.89 4.89
N HIS A 537 19.56 3.69 5.99
CA HIS A 537 20.10 2.37 6.29
C HIS A 537 18.95 1.43 6.62
N LEU A 538 19.08 0.18 6.19
CA LEU A 538 18.02 -0.81 6.28
C LEU A 538 18.57 -2.12 6.86
N PHE A 539 17.87 -2.68 7.83
CA PHE A 539 18.12 -4.00 8.38
C PHE A 539 16.94 -4.90 8.01
N LEU A 540 17.22 -5.96 7.25
CA LEU A 540 16.25 -6.98 6.88
C LEU A 540 16.56 -8.26 7.65
N PHE A 541 15.69 -8.60 8.59
CA PHE A 541 15.79 -9.85 9.33
C PHE A 541 14.67 -10.81 8.94
N GLY A 542 15.05 -12.06 8.71
CA GLY A 542 14.09 -13.13 8.46
C GLY A 542 14.76 -14.49 8.63
N PRO A 543 14.28 -15.35 9.57
CA PRO A 543 14.79 -16.70 9.76
C PRO A 543 14.77 -17.53 8.46
N THR A 544 15.50 -18.64 8.43
CA THR A 544 15.52 -19.54 7.26
C THR A 544 14.10 -19.91 6.84
N GLY A 545 13.82 -19.77 5.55
CA GLY A 545 12.49 -20.02 4.99
C GLY A 545 11.43 -18.94 5.28
N SER A 546 11.73 -17.83 5.95
CA SER A 546 10.76 -16.71 6.13
C SER A 546 10.46 -15.94 4.83
N GLY A 547 11.34 -16.05 3.82
CA GLY A 547 11.25 -15.32 2.55
C GLY A 547 12.16 -14.10 2.44
N LYS A 548 13.26 -14.06 3.22
CA LYS A 548 14.27 -12.97 3.23
C LYS A 548 14.76 -12.62 1.83
N SER A 549 15.37 -13.57 1.12
CA SER A 549 15.98 -13.31 -0.21
C SER A 549 14.96 -12.90 -1.25
N ALA A 550 13.77 -13.53 -1.26
CA ALA A 550 12.66 -13.14 -2.14
C ALA A 550 12.16 -11.72 -1.86
N THR A 551 12.05 -11.33 -0.58
CA THR A 551 11.65 -9.98 -0.18
C THR A 551 12.71 -8.95 -0.57
N LEU A 552 13.99 -9.25 -0.34
CA LEU A 552 15.09 -8.37 -0.72
C LEU A 552 15.19 -8.21 -2.24
N ASN A 553 15.07 -9.29 -3.01
CA ASN A 553 15.05 -9.25 -4.47
C ASN A 553 13.89 -8.39 -5.00
N ASN A 554 12.68 -8.53 -4.43
CA ASN A 554 11.55 -7.68 -4.75
C ASN A 554 11.83 -6.19 -4.46
N ILE A 555 12.41 -5.86 -3.30
CA ILE A 555 12.78 -4.48 -2.96
C ILE A 555 13.81 -3.92 -3.95
N LEU A 556 14.84 -4.69 -4.29
CA LEU A 556 15.89 -4.24 -5.21
C LEU A 556 15.37 -3.98 -6.63
N ASN A 557 14.43 -4.79 -7.13
CA ASN A 557 13.77 -4.50 -8.42
C ASN A 557 13.02 -3.17 -8.37
N GLN A 558 12.26 -2.89 -7.32
CA GLN A 558 11.50 -1.65 -7.18
C GLN A 558 12.42 -0.43 -7.09
N VAL A 559 13.45 -0.49 -6.25
CA VAL A 559 14.39 0.62 -6.08
C VAL A 559 15.24 0.84 -7.34
N THR A 560 15.63 -0.20 -8.07
CA THR A 560 16.27 -0.05 -9.38
C THR A 560 15.37 0.66 -10.37
N ALA A 561 14.09 0.29 -10.45
CA ALA A 561 13.14 0.91 -11.35
C ALA A 561 12.84 2.38 -11.02
N ILE A 562 12.82 2.76 -9.74
CA ILE A 562 12.43 4.10 -9.31
C ILE A 562 13.62 5.05 -9.28
N TYR A 563 14.76 4.59 -8.77
CA TYR A 563 15.92 5.45 -8.50
C TYR A 563 17.07 5.24 -9.46
N ARG A 564 17.18 4.08 -10.12
CA ARG A 564 18.39 3.63 -10.82
C ARG A 564 19.67 3.95 -10.00
N PRO A 565 19.76 3.46 -8.74
CA PRO A 565 20.91 3.72 -7.87
C PRO A 565 22.17 3.06 -8.43
N ARG A 566 23.32 3.27 -7.79
CA ARG A 566 24.44 2.31 -7.91
C ARG A 566 24.25 1.23 -6.86
N LEU A 567 24.08 -0.01 -7.29
CA LEU A 567 23.93 -1.15 -6.40
C LEU A 567 25.26 -1.89 -6.26
N PHE A 568 25.66 -2.13 -5.01
CA PHE A 568 26.70 -3.09 -4.67
C PHE A 568 26.05 -4.19 -3.85
N ILE A 569 26.07 -5.42 -4.34
CA ILE A 569 25.43 -6.57 -3.69
C ILE A 569 26.53 -7.56 -3.32
N VAL A 570 26.77 -7.71 -2.03
CA VAL A 570 27.66 -8.72 -1.47
C VAL A 570 26.81 -9.88 -1.02
N GLU A 571 27.08 -11.06 -1.56
CA GLU A 571 26.27 -12.23 -1.27
C GLU A 571 27.09 -13.52 -1.19
N ALA A 572 26.49 -14.54 -0.58
CA ALA A 572 26.95 -15.91 -0.59
C ALA A 572 25.85 -16.80 -1.16
N GLY A 573 26.05 -17.39 -2.34
CA GLY A 573 25.14 -18.41 -2.88
C GLY A 573 24.42 -18.08 -4.20
N ASN A 574 24.74 -16.97 -4.85
CA ASN A 574 24.22 -16.55 -6.17
C ASN A 574 22.69 -16.39 -6.22
N SER A 575 22.11 -15.82 -5.17
CA SER A 575 20.71 -15.42 -5.01
C SER A 575 20.34 -14.20 -5.87
N PHE A 576 21.30 -13.35 -6.23
CA PHE A 576 21.04 -12.12 -7.00
C PHE A 576 21.60 -12.17 -8.43
N GLY A 577 22.23 -13.29 -8.83
CA GLY A 577 22.70 -13.52 -10.19
C GLY A 577 21.59 -13.30 -11.23
N LEU A 578 20.43 -13.96 -11.10
CA LEU A 578 19.34 -13.80 -12.06
C LEU A 578 18.79 -12.37 -12.13
N PHE A 579 18.79 -11.64 -11.01
CA PHE A 579 18.44 -10.22 -11.00
C PHE A 579 19.44 -9.38 -11.82
N GLY A 580 20.74 -9.67 -11.71
CA GLY A 580 21.75 -9.05 -12.56
C GLY A 580 21.57 -9.37 -14.04
N ASP A 581 21.21 -10.60 -14.42
CA ASP A 581 21.05 -11.00 -15.82
C ASP A 581 19.84 -10.28 -16.42
N PHE A 582 18.79 -10.20 -15.63
CA PHE A 582 17.58 -9.48 -15.96
C PHE A 582 17.83 -7.98 -16.15
N ALA A 583 18.57 -7.35 -15.23
CA ALA A 583 18.96 -5.95 -15.34
C ALA A 583 19.83 -5.67 -16.57
N ALA A 584 20.79 -6.56 -16.88
CA ALA A 584 21.64 -6.46 -18.07
C ALA A 584 20.82 -6.55 -19.37
N ARG A 585 19.86 -7.49 -19.43
CA ARG A 585 18.94 -7.63 -20.57
C ARG A 585 18.08 -6.37 -20.78
N LEU A 586 17.79 -5.64 -19.71
CA LEU A 586 17.06 -4.37 -19.73
C LEU A 586 17.97 -3.14 -19.89
N GLY A 587 19.23 -3.34 -20.33
CA GLY A 587 20.14 -2.26 -20.72
C GLY A 587 20.91 -1.60 -19.57
N LEU A 588 20.86 -2.14 -18.34
CA LEU A 588 21.72 -1.69 -17.25
C LEU A 588 23.11 -2.32 -17.36
N THR A 589 24.13 -1.60 -16.93
CA THR A 589 25.49 -2.14 -16.86
C THR A 589 25.64 -2.99 -15.61
N VAL A 590 26.12 -4.23 -15.76
CA VAL A 590 26.27 -5.18 -14.64
C VAL A 590 27.69 -5.71 -14.60
N HIS A 591 28.34 -5.57 -13.43
CA HIS A 591 29.64 -6.15 -13.15
C HIS A 591 29.49 -7.29 -12.16
N ARG A 592 29.93 -8.50 -12.52
CA ARG A 592 29.96 -9.65 -11.62
C ARG A 592 31.37 -10.03 -11.26
N VAL A 593 31.61 -10.19 -9.98
CA VAL A 593 32.89 -10.61 -9.43
C VAL A 593 32.65 -11.85 -8.59
N LYS A 594 33.35 -12.94 -8.92
CA LYS A 594 33.38 -14.13 -8.08
C LYS A 594 34.71 -14.19 -7.36
N LEU A 595 34.68 -14.15 -6.03
CA LEU A 595 35.88 -14.25 -5.20
C LEU A 595 36.22 -15.73 -5.00
N ALA A 596 36.92 -16.30 -5.98
CA ALA A 596 37.38 -17.68 -5.95
C ALA A 596 38.86 -17.77 -6.41
N PRO A 597 39.62 -18.77 -5.94
CA PRO A 597 40.96 -19.04 -6.43
C PRO A 597 41.01 -19.13 -7.97
N GLY A 598 41.95 -18.43 -8.60
CA GLY A 598 42.10 -18.43 -10.07
C GLY A 598 41.09 -17.57 -10.84
N ALA A 599 40.22 -16.80 -10.18
CA ALA A 599 39.25 -15.91 -10.85
C ALA A 599 39.88 -14.68 -11.52
N GLY A 600 41.19 -14.45 -11.32
CA GLY A 600 41.93 -13.35 -11.94
C GLY A 600 41.67 -11.96 -11.33
N VAL A 601 40.85 -11.87 -10.29
CA VAL A 601 40.53 -10.62 -9.57
C VAL A 601 41.72 -10.18 -8.72
N SER A 602 42.02 -8.88 -8.71
CA SER A 602 42.98 -8.28 -7.78
C SER A 602 42.31 -7.14 -7.01
N LEU A 603 42.47 -7.14 -5.69
CA LEU A 603 41.83 -6.19 -4.79
C LEU A 603 42.77 -5.09 -4.28
N ALA A 604 44.07 -5.21 -4.58
CA ALA A 604 45.14 -4.27 -4.24
C ALA A 604 44.88 -3.48 -2.93
N PRO A 605 44.92 -4.14 -1.75
CA PRO A 605 44.41 -3.57 -0.49
C PRO A 605 45.12 -2.28 -0.06
N PHE A 606 46.39 -2.10 -0.45
CA PHE A 606 47.19 -0.92 -0.16
C PHE A 606 47.18 0.13 -1.28
N ALA A 607 46.29 0.00 -2.27
CA ALA A 607 46.26 0.89 -3.43
C ALA A 607 46.04 2.37 -3.07
N ASP A 608 45.35 2.70 -1.97
CA ASP A 608 45.12 4.08 -1.54
C ASP A 608 46.29 4.68 -0.71
N ALA A 609 47.35 3.91 -0.44
CA ALA A 609 48.48 4.35 0.39
C ALA A 609 49.26 5.54 -0.22
N TRP A 610 49.19 5.76 -1.53
CA TRP A 610 49.81 6.95 -2.17
C TRP A 610 49.22 8.26 -1.64
N ARG A 611 47.95 8.29 -1.20
CA ARG A 611 47.29 9.48 -0.66
C ARG A 611 47.97 10.00 0.61
N LEU A 612 48.62 9.11 1.37
CA LEU A 612 49.38 9.48 2.57
C LEU A 612 50.57 10.40 2.25
N VAL A 613 51.08 10.34 1.02
CA VAL A 613 52.25 11.12 0.57
C VAL A 613 51.82 12.33 -0.27
N ASP A 614 50.83 12.17 -1.14
CA ASP A 614 50.43 13.20 -2.12
C ASP A 614 49.42 14.22 -1.55
N THR A 615 48.65 13.84 -0.53
CA THR A 615 47.65 14.72 0.09
C THR A 615 47.75 14.76 1.63
N PRO A 616 48.95 15.04 2.20
CA PRO A 616 49.19 14.90 3.65
C PRO A 616 48.33 15.83 4.51
N SER A 617 47.85 16.95 3.97
CA SER A 617 46.98 17.92 4.68
C SER A 617 45.49 17.52 4.74
N GLN A 618 45.07 16.47 4.02
CA GLN A 618 43.69 15.95 4.04
C GLN A 618 43.57 14.61 4.81
N VAL A 619 44.67 14.14 5.39
CA VAL A 619 44.75 12.90 6.16
C VAL A 619 44.86 13.25 7.63
N GLN A 620 43.82 12.99 8.42
CA GLN A 620 43.93 13.07 9.88
C GLN A 620 44.79 11.89 10.38
N THR A 621 45.98 12.18 10.88
CA THR A 621 46.70 11.27 11.77
C THR A 621 46.03 11.31 13.14
N LEU A 622 45.00 10.51 13.34
CA LEU A 622 44.43 10.29 14.67
C LEU A 622 45.44 9.56 15.55
N ASP A 623 45.57 10.05 16.78
CA ASP A 623 46.35 9.41 17.84
C ASP A 623 45.76 8.02 18.15
N ALA A 624 46.61 7.05 18.45
CA ALA A 624 46.23 5.63 18.58
C ALA A 624 45.19 5.36 19.70
N ASP A 625 44.94 6.34 20.55
CA ASP A 625 44.03 6.28 21.70
C ASP A 625 42.54 6.48 21.33
N ALA A 626 42.20 7.12 20.20
CA ALA A 626 40.81 7.43 19.85
C ALA A 626 39.96 6.22 19.41
N LEU A 627 40.57 5.06 19.15
CA LEU A 627 39.87 3.82 18.77
C LEU A 627 39.60 2.88 19.96
N ASP A 628 40.34 3.03 21.08
CA ASP A 628 40.29 2.15 22.25
C ASP A 628 39.63 2.81 23.49
N GLU A 629 39.29 4.10 23.46
CA GLU A 629 38.58 4.74 24.58
C GLU A 629 37.13 4.24 24.66
N ASP A 630 36.81 3.58 25.79
CA ASP A 630 35.49 3.11 26.18
C ASP A 630 34.40 4.13 25.85
N GLN A 631 33.53 3.78 24.91
CA GLN A 631 32.33 4.52 24.48
C GLN A 631 31.29 4.62 25.60
N THR A 632 31.60 5.33 26.68
CA THR A 632 30.69 5.54 27.83
C THR A 632 29.99 6.90 27.83
N ASP A 633 30.33 7.82 26.92
CA ASP A 633 29.56 9.07 26.74
C ASP A 633 28.76 9.06 25.43
N ALA A 634 27.67 8.29 25.45
CA ALA A 634 26.57 8.44 24.51
C ALA A 634 25.76 9.70 24.86
N GLY A 635 26.31 10.87 24.51
CA GLY A 635 25.62 12.14 24.70
C GLY A 635 26.46 13.34 24.27
N MET A 636 26.17 13.87 23.08
CA MET A 636 26.61 15.20 22.63
C MET A 636 28.12 15.41 22.43
N ALA A 637 28.67 14.84 21.35
CA ALA A 637 29.81 15.45 20.66
C ALA A 637 29.36 15.88 19.25
N VAL A 638 29.23 17.20 19.10
CA VAL A 638 28.91 17.91 17.86
C VAL A 638 30.24 18.31 17.18
N GLU A 639 30.29 18.16 15.85
CA GLU A 639 31.22 18.83 14.92
C GLU A 639 32.73 18.66 15.17
N GLY A 640 33.25 17.50 14.79
CA GLY A 640 34.63 17.35 14.32
C GLY A 640 34.62 16.97 12.84
N ASP A 641 35.49 17.59 12.04
CA ASP A 641 35.62 17.35 10.60
C ASP A 641 36.02 15.87 10.38
N GLU A 642 35.04 15.00 10.10
CA GLU A 642 35.21 13.54 9.89
C GLU A 642 35.88 13.27 8.53
N GLN A 643 37.12 13.73 8.37
CA GLN A 643 37.95 13.43 7.21
C GLN A 643 38.41 11.96 7.25
N ARG A 644 38.62 11.37 6.07
CA ARG A 644 38.98 9.94 5.92
C ARG A 644 40.35 9.63 6.54
N ASP A 645 40.38 8.70 7.49
CA ASP A 645 41.61 8.22 8.14
C ASP A 645 42.25 7.09 7.33
N VAL A 646 42.79 7.42 6.16
CA VAL A 646 43.39 6.45 5.23
C VAL A 646 44.48 5.62 5.92
N LEU A 647 45.28 6.21 6.82
CA LEU A 647 46.32 5.49 7.54
C LEU A 647 45.72 4.46 8.51
N GLY A 648 44.66 4.81 9.25
CA GLY A 648 43.93 3.87 10.11
C GLY A 648 43.28 2.73 9.33
N GLU A 649 42.72 3.00 8.14
CA GLU A 649 42.13 1.95 7.27
C GLU A 649 43.19 0.95 6.79
N LEU A 650 44.35 1.45 6.37
CA LEU A 650 45.47 0.62 5.93
C LEU A 650 46.10 -0.13 7.11
N GLU A 651 46.13 0.46 8.31
CA GLU A 651 46.55 -0.21 9.53
C GLU A 651 45.65 -1.41 9.87
N ILE A 652 44.32 -1.24 9.79
CA ILE A 652 43.36 -2.34 10.01
C ILE A 652 43.59 -3.47 9.00
N THR A 653 43.81 -3.11 7.73
CA THR A 653 44.12 -4.08 6.66
C THR A 653 45.41 -4.84 6.95
N ALA A 654 46.48 -4.13 7.34
CA ALA A 654 47.75 -4.74 7.72
C ALA A 654 47.63 -5.63 8.95
N ARG A 655 46.88 -5.21 9.97
CA ARG A 655 46.60 -6.01 11.18
C ARG A 655 45.87 -7.30 10.83
N LEU A 656 44.83 -7.25 10.00
CA LEU A 656 44.13 -8.44 9.53
C LEU A 656 45.04 -9.43 8.79
N MET A 657 45.99 -8.93 7.99
CA MET A 657 46.98 -9.76 7.31
C MET A 657 48.03 -10.36 8.26
N ILE A 658 48.40 -9.63 9.32
CA ILE A 658 49.39 -10.08 10.30
C ILE A 658 48.79 -11.08 11.30
N THR A 659 47.56 -10.84 11.75
CA THR A 659 46.91 -11.66 12.80
C THR A 659 46.04 -12.77 12.25
N GLY A 660 45.78 -12.79 10.94
CA GLY A 660 44.81 -13.71 10.33
C GLY A 660 43.37 -13.47 10.80
N GLY A 661 43.10 -12.33 11.45
CA GLY A 661 41.81 -12.05 12.08
C GLY A 661 41.52 -12.92 13.30
N GLU A 662 42.55 -13.53 13.93
CA GLU A 662 42.39 -14.31 15.16
C GLU A 662 42.40 -13.42 16.41
N ASP A 663 41.35 -13.52 17.24
CA ASP A 663 41.18 -12.71 18.45
C ASP A 663 42.38 -12.76 19.40
N LYS A 664 43.04 -13.92 19.51
CA LYS A 664 44.19 -14.11 20.40
C LYS A 664 45.43 -13.37 19.92
N GLU A 665 45.70 -13.40 18.62
CA GLU A 665 46.82 -12.67 18.02
C GLU A 665 46.57 -11.18 18.03
N GLU A 666 45.31 -10.76 17.83
CA GLU A 666 44.92 -9.36 17.91
C GLU A 666 45.04 -8.80 19.34
N ALA A 667 44.61 -9.55 20.35
CA ALA A 667 44.80 -9.17 21.75
C ALA A 667 46.28 -9.08 22.17
N ARG A 668 47.17 -9.76 21.44
CA ARG A 668 48.63 -9.72 21.63
C ARG A 668 49.27 -8.48 21.01
N MET A 669 48.54 -7.74 20.17
CA MET A 669 49.04 -6.57 19.45
C MET A 669 49.17 -5.36 20.40
N THR A 670 50.41 -4.92 20.67
CA THR A 670 50.65 -3.78 21.55
C THR A 670 50.52 -2.43 20.83
N ARG A 671 50.36 -1.34 21.57
CA ARG A 671 50.36 0.02 20.99
C ARG A 671 51.66 0.33 20.24
N ALA A 672 52.79 -0.16 20.74
CA ALA A 672 54.08 0.00 20.07
C ALA A 672 54.12 -0.75 18.74
N ASP A 673 53.51 -1.94 18.67
CA ASP A 673 53.40 -2.71 17.43
C ASP A 673 52.55 -1.97 16.38
N ARG A 674 51.40 -1.43 16.79
CA ARG A 674 50.53 -0.62 15.91
C ARG A 674 51.29 0.59 15.35
N SER A 675 52.03 1.30 16.19
CA SER A 675 52.87 2.43 15.75
C SER A 675 53.94 2.03 14.75
N LEU A 676 54.55 0.84 14.91
CA LEU A 676 55.54 0.34 13.96
C LEU A 676 54.91 -0.04 12.62
N ILE A 677 53.73 -0.66 12.62
CA ILE A 677 52.97 -0.98 11.40
C ILE A 677 52.66 0.29 10.61
N ARG A 678 52.16 1.34 11.27
CA ARG A 678 51.88 2.64 10.63
C ARG A 678 53.13 3.26 9.98
N GLN A 679 54.27 3.21 10.66
CA GLN A 679 55.54 3.68 10.11
C GLN A 679 55.95 2.88 8.87
N CYS A 680 55.82 1.55 8.91
CA CYS A 680 56.16 0.70 7.76
C CYS A 680 55.24 0.92 6.56
N ILE A 681 53.94 1.21 6.78
CA ILE A 681 53.01 1.59 5.72
C ILE A 681 53.43 2.92 5.07
N LEU A 682 53.83 3.91 5.88
CA LEU A 682 54.33 5.19 5.38
C LEU A 682 55.64 5.06 4.60
N ASP A 683 56.59 4.27 5.11
CA ASP A 683 57.87 3.99 4.46
C ASP A 683 57.62 3.31 3.09
N ALA A 684 56.73 2.31 3.03
CA ALA A 684 56.33 1.64 1.80
C ALA A 684 55.65 2.61 0.81
N ALA A 685 54.76 3.49 1.30
CA ALA A 685 54.08 4.48 0.47
C ALA A 685 55.05 5.49 -0.14
N GLN A 686 55.99 6.03 0.65
CA GLN A 686 57.02 6.98 0.16
C GLN A 686 57.88 6.36 -0.93
N HIS A 687 58.32 5.11 -0.72
CA HIS A 687 59.14 4.39 -1.69
C HIS A 687 58.40 4.16 -3.01
N CYS A 688 57.17 3.65 -2.97
CA CYS A 688 56.41 3.34 -4.18
C CYS A 688 55.97 4.59 -4.95
N VAL A 689 55.61 5.68 -4.24
CA VAL A 689 55.28 6.97 -4.87
C VAL A 689 56.49 7.56 -5.60
N ALA A 690 57.69 7.48 -5.00
CA ALA A 690 58.93 7.88 -5.67
C ALA A 690 59.20 7.06 -6.95
N GLU A 691 58.85 5.77 -6.93
CA GLU A 691 58.96 4.85 -8.08
C GLU A 691 57.78 4.94 -9.07
N LYS A 692 56.79 5.81 -8.83
CA LYS A 692 55.57 5.97 -9.63
C LYS A 692 54.78 4.68 -9.84
N ARG A 693 54.70 3.84 -8.80
CA ARG A 693 53.93 2.60 -8.81
C ARG A 693 52.98 2.52 -7.63
N THR A 694 51.94 1.68 -7.75
CA THR A 694 51.01 1.39 -6.66
C THR A 694 51.71 0.61 -5.56
N VAL A 695 51.35 0.89 -4.30
CA VAL A 695 51.82 0.14 -3.13
C VAL A 695 51.13 -1.23 -3.12
N LEU A 696 51.92 -2.28 -3.03
CA LEU A 696 51.47 -3.67 -2.95
C LEU A 696 51.69 -4.23 -1.55
N THR A 697 51.04 -5.35 -1.26
CA THR A 697 51.18 -6.05 0.04
C THR A 697 52.64 -6.44 0.31
N ARG A 698 53.38 -6.87 -0.73
CA ARG A 698 54.82 -7.17 -0.61
C ARG A 698 55.65 -5.98 -0.14
N ASP A 699 55.26 -4.74 -0.48
CA ASP A 699 56.03 -3.55 -0.13
C ASP A 699 55.92 -3.24 1.36
N VAL A 700 54.73 -3.43 1.94
CA VAL A 700 54.51 -3.29 3.39
C VAL A 700 55.26 -4.39 4.15
N ARG A 701 55.23 -5.63 3.64
CA ARG A 701 56.04 -6.75 4.17
C ARG A 701 57.54 -6.44 4.12
N ASP A 702 58.02 -5.91 3.00
CA ASP A 702 59.44 -5.60 2.81
C ASP A 702 59.88 -4.43 3.71
N ALA A 703 59.02 -3.43 3.91
CA ALA A 703 59.23 -2.38 4.91
C ALA A 703 59.34 -2.93 6.34
N LEU A 704 58.49 -3.90 6.73
CA LEU A 704 58.60 -4.58 8.02
C LEU A 704 59.94 -5.33 8.16
N ARG A 705 60.38 -6.04 7.11
CA ARG A 705 61.68 -6.75 7.08
C ARG A 705 62.87 -5.80 7.14
N GLU A 706 62.80 -4.66 6.47
CA GLU A 706 63.86 -3.65 6.48
C GLU A 706 63.95 -2.98 7.84
N ARG A 707 62.82 -2.59 8.43
CA ARG A 707 62.74 -2.03 9.79
C ARG A 707 63.29 -3.00 10.82
N ALA A 708 63.07 -4.31 10.65
CA ALA A 708 63.63 -5.34 11.53
C ALA A 708 65.17 -5.43 11.50
N ARG A 709 65.82 -4.92 10.45
CA ARG A 709 67.29 -4.88 10.32
C ARG A 709 67.92 -3.65 10.97
N ASP A 710 67.11 -2.71 11.46
CA ASP A 710 67.60 -1.52 12.15
C ASP A 710 68.30 -1.92 13.47
N ALA A 711 69.61 -1.72 13.52
CA ALA A 711 70.44 -2.05 14.68
C ALA A 711 70.12 -1.19 15.91
N THR A 712 69.41 -0.07 15.74
CA THR A 712 69.01 0.85 16.82
C THR A 712 67.78 0.37 17.60
N LEU A 713 66.99 -0.55 17.04
CA LEU A 713 65.83 -1.14 17.71
C LEU A 713 66.25 -2.29 18.65
N PRO A 714 65.61 -2.44 19.83
CA PRO A 714 65.81 -3.59 20.71
C PRO A 714 65.56 -4.93 20.01
N GLU A 715 66.32 -5.96 20.37
CA GLU A 715 66.25 -7.29 19.75
C GLU A 715 64.83 -7.88 19.77
N MET A 716 64.10 -7.71 20.87
CA MET A 716 62.71 -8.16 21.00
C MET A 716 61.76 -7.51 19.97
N ARG A 717 61.98 -6.23 19.62
CA ARG A 717 61.17 -5.54 18.60
C ARG A 717 61.53 -5.99 17.19
N ARG A 718 62.82 -6.25 16.93
CA ARG A 718 63.29 -6.78 15.64
C ARG A 718 62.71 -8.17 15.38
N ALA A 719 62.71 -9.05 16.39
CA ALA A 719 62.09 -10.36 16.31
C ALA A 719 60.58 -10.27 16.03
N ARG A 720 59.88 -9.35 16.72
CA ARG A 720 58.43 -9.13 16.51
C ARG A 720 58.11 -8.61 15.10
N LEU A 721 58.91 -7.69 14.55
CA LEU A 721 58.74 -7.20 13.17
C LEU A 721 58.94 -8.31 12.12
N LEU A 722 59.89 -9.23 12.34
CA LEU A 722 60.08 -10.39 11.48
C LEU A 722 58.89 -11.33 11.54
N GLU A 723 58.37 -11.61 12.74
CA GLU A 723 57.16 -12.43 12.92
C GLU A 723 55.95 -11.84 12.17
N MET A 724 55.75 -10.52 12.25
CA MET A 724 54.70 -9.82 11.50
C MET A 724 54.90 -9.91 9.99
N ALA A 725 56.15 -9.75 9.53
CA ALA A 725 56.47 -9.84 8.11
C ALA A 725 56.23 -11.25 7.57
N ASP A 726 56.58 -12.29 8.33
CA ASP A 726 56.39 -13.69 7.92
C ASP A 726 54.89 -14.06 7.90
N ALA A 727 54.09 -13.52 8.82
CA ALA A 727 52.63 -13.67 8.78
C ALA A 727 52.02 -12.99 7.54
N MET A 728 52.42 -11.74 7.25
CA MET A 728 51.95 -11.01 6.06
C MET A 728 52.45 -11.64 4.75
N ASP A 729 53.57 -12.38 4.77
CA ASP A 729 54.13 -13.05 3.59
C ASP A 729 53.17 -14.12 3.02
N MET A 730 52.27 -14.69 3.84
CA MET A 730 51.22 -15.60 3.37
C MET A 730 50.32 -14.95 2.31
N PHE A 731 50.06 -13.64 2.42
CA PHE A 731 49.26 -12.87 1.46
C PHE A 731 50.03 -12.43 0.21
N CYS A 732 51.33 -12.72 0.15
CA CYS A 732 52.19 -12.45 -1.02
C CYS A 732 52.46 -13.71 -1.85
N GLN A 733 51.96 -14.87 -1.42
CA GLN A 733 52.29 -16.17 -2.00
C GLN A 733 51.02 -16.92 -2.45
N GLY A 734 51.17 -17.82 -3.42
CA GLY A 734 50.09 -18.68 -3.90
C GLY A 734 48.84 -17.91 -4.34
N VAL A 735 47.67 -18.43 -3.97
CA VAL A 735 46.35 -17.87 -4.33
C VAL A 735 46.12 -16.50 -3.69
N ASP A 736 46.55 -16.32 -2.44
CA ASP A 736 46.37 -15.05 -1.74
C ASP A 736 47.25 -13.95 -2.38
N GLY A 737 48.45 -14.29 -2.82
CA GLY A 737 49.31 -13.40 -3.61
C GLY A 737 48.68 -12.95 -4.95
N GLU A 738 48.00 -13.85 -5.65
CA GLU A 738 47.27 -13.48 -6.89
C GLU A 738 46.18 -12.43 -6.63
N MET A 739 45.57 -12.45 -5.44
CA MET A 739 44.45 -11.59 -5.11
C MET A 739 44.87 -10.27 -4.45
N PHE A 740 45.82 -10.33 -3.52
CA PHE A 740 46.19 -9.22 -2.64
C PHE A 740 47.54 -8.59 -2.95
N ASP A 741 48.41 -9.24 -3.73
CA ASP A 741 49.77 -8.77 -4.05
C ASP A 741 49.98 -8.55 -5.56
N ARG A 742 48.98 -7.95 -6.23
CA ARG A 742 49.11 -7.48 -7.62
C ARG A 742 48.59 -6.06 -7.74
N SER A 743 49.08 -5.34 -8.76
CA SER A 743 48.46 -4.10 -9.17
C SER A 743 47.04 -4.39 -9.67
N GLY A 744 46.05 -3.82 -8.99
CA GLY A 744 44.66 -3.92 -9.39
C GLY A 744 44.32 -2.87 -10.44
N THR A 745 43.44 -3.22 -11.39
CA THR A 745 42.66 -2.21 -12.13
C THR A 745 41.44 -1.85 -11.29
N PRO A 746 41.06 -0.56 -11.19
CA PRO A 746 39.79 -0.17 -10.61
C PRO A 746 38.66 -1.00 -11.22
N TRP A 747 37.72 -1.46 -10.40
CA TRP A 747 36.58 -2.21 -10.91
C TRP A 747 35.83 -1.36 -11.94
N PRO A 748 35.38 -1.96 -13.06
CA PRO A 748 34.61 -1.22 -14.05
C PRO A 748 33.35 -0.66 -13.38
N GLU A 749 33.07 0.62 -13.64
CA GLU A 749 31.86 1.23 -13.13
C GLU A 749 30.64 0.62 -13.82
N ALA A 750 29.71 0.15 -12.99
CA ALA A 750 28.46 -0.46 -13.42
C ALA A 750 27.29 0.11 -12.61
N ASP A 751 26.09 0.00 -13.17
CA ASP A 751 24.85 0.31 -12.46
C ASP A 751 24.63 -0.69 -11.30
N ILE A 752 25.00 -1.95 -11.52
CA ILE A 752 24.91 -3.03 -10.53
C ILE A 752 26.23 -3.81 -10.48
N THR A 753 26.81 -3.91 -9.29
CA THR A 753 27.99 -4.73 -9.01
C THR A 753 27.58 -5.86 -8.07
N ILE A 754 27.74 -7.11 -8.49
CA ILE A 754 27.44 -8.30 -7.67
C ILE A 754 28.76 -8.99 -7.32
N VAL A 755 29.00 -9.17 -6.03
CA VAL A 755 30.19 -9.81 -5.47
C VAL A 755 29.77 -11.12 -4.79
N ASP A 756 30.04 -12.23 -5.45
CA ASP A 756 29.86 -13.58 -4.90
C ASP A 756 31.08 -13.96 -4.07
N LEU A 757 30.89 -14.06 -2.75
CA LEU A 757 31.91 -14.45 -1.78
C LEU A 757 32.38 -15.91 -1.95
N ALA A 758 31.61 -16.74 -2.66
CA ALA A 758 31.94 -18.11 -3.08
C ALA A 758 32.74 -18.92 -2.03
N THR A 759 34.04 -19.16 -2.29
CA THR A 759 34.88 -20.02 -1.44
C THR A 759 35.24 -19.36 -0.12
N PHE A 760 35.33 -18.01 -0.07
CA PHE A 760 35.74 -17.28 1.12
C PHE A 760 34.64 -17.13 2.17
N ALA A 761 33.39 -17.41 1.82
CA ALA A 761 32.31 -17.52 2.79
C ALA A 761 32.44 -18.78 3.69
N ARG A 762 33.38 -19.69 3.40
CA ARG A 762 33.62 -20.91 4.19
C ARG A 762 34.54 -20.64 5.38
N GLU A 763 34.38 -21.44 6.44
CA GLU A 763 35.27 -21.41 7.60
C GLU A 763 36.73 -21.61 7.18
N GLY A 764 37.63 -20.79 7.75
CA GLY A 764 39.07 -20.80 7.47
C GLY A 764 39.58 -19.69 6.55
N TYR A 765 38.70 -18.92 5.90
CA TYR A 765 39.07 -17.79 5.03
C TYR A 765 38.67 -16.42 5.60
N ASN A 766 38.49 -16.33 6.92
CA ASN A 766 37.95 -15.13 7.59
C ASN A 766 38.80 -13.88 7.31
N ALA A 767 40.13 -14.01 7.31
CA ALA A 767 41.06 -12.92 7.02
C ALA A 767 40.91 -12.43 5.57
N GLN A 768 40.97 -13.35 4.61
CA GLN A 768 40.83 -13.08 3.18
C GLN A 768 39.49 -12.39 2.87
N LEU A 769 38.41 -12.90 3.47
CA LEU A 769 37.07 -12.31 3.32
C LEU A 769 37.03 -10.89 3.87
N SER A 770 37.59 -10.67 5.07
CA SER A 770 37.56 -9.36 5.73
C SER A 770 38.35 -8.33 4.92
N ILE A 771 39.53 -8.69 4.42
CA ILE A 771 40.33 -7.82 3.53
C ILE A 771 39.59 -7.54 2.23
N ALA A 772 38.95 -8.56 1.65
CA ALA A 772 38.22 -8.39 0.40
C ALA A 772 37.02 -7.45 0.57
N TYR A 773 36.29 -7.58 1.67
CA TYR A 773 35.19 -6.72 2.01
C TYR A 773 35.65 -5.28 2.31
N ILE A 774 36.75 -5.07 3.02
CA ILE A 774 37.34 -3.74 3.24
C ILE A 774 37.68 -3.07 1.90
N SER A 775 38.34 -3.78 0.99
CA SER A 775 38.67 -3.25 -0.34
C SER A 775 37.42 -2.84 -1.14
N LEU A 776 36.36 -3.66 -1.07
CA LEU A 776 35.07 -3.31 -1.67
C LEU A 776 34.47 -2.05 -1.04
N ILE A 777 34.39 -1.98 0.28
CA ILE A 777 33.82 -0.84 1.00
C ILE A 777 34.61 0.45 0.71
N ASN A 778 35.93 0.37 0.64
CA ASN A 778 36.78 1.49 0.24
C ASN A 778 36.49 1.94 -1.20
N THR A 779 36.28 1.01 -2.12
CA THR A 779 35.89 1.31 -3.50
C THR A 779 34.54 2.04 -3.53
N VAL A 780 33.55 1.55 -2.78
CA VAL A 780 32.24 2.20 -2.64
C VAL A 780 32.38 3.60 -2.04
N ASN A 781 33.20 3.75 -1.00
CA ASN A 781 33.45 5.04 -0.35
C ASN A 781 34.09 6.04 -1.31
N ASN A 782 35.10 5.62 -2.07
CA ASN A 782 35.75 6.45 -3.08
C ASN A 782 34.75 6.95 -4.15
N ILE A 783 33.83 6.10 -4.59
CA ILE A 783 32.77 6.49 -5.52
C ILE A 783 31.78 7.46 -4.85
N ALA A 784 31.43 7.21 -3.58
CA ALA A 784 30.53 8.08 -2.81
C ALA A 784 31.11 9.49 -2.60
N GLU A 785 32.40 9.60 -2.25
CA GLU A 785 33.10 10.89 -2.09
C GLU A 785 33.16 11.66 -3.40
N ARG A 786 33.52 10.99 -4.50
CA ARG A 786 33.60 11.60 -5.83
C ARG A 786 32.24 12.12 -6.30
N ASP A 787 31.18 11.35 -6.05
CA ASP A 787 29.85 11.59 -6.64
C ASP A 787 28.83 12.20 -5.67
N GLN A 788 29.28 12.66 -4.49
CA GLN A 788 28.45 13.22 -3.43
C GLN A 788 27.52 14.35 -3.90
N PHE A 789 27.89 15.07 -4.96
CA PHE A 789 27.12 16.18 -5.55
C PHE A 789 26.24 15.79 -6.74
N LEU A 790 26.31 14.54 -7.23
CA LEU A 790 25.53 14.08 -8.39
C LEU A 790 24.10 13.64 -8.02
N GLY A 791 23.82 13.47 -6.72
CA GLY A 791 22.52 13.07 -6.19
C GLY A 791 22.06 11.67 -6.60
N ARG A 792 22.96 10.82 -7.12
CA ARG A 792 22.67 9.41 -7.43
C ARG A 792 22.94 8.56 -6.20
N PRO A 793 21.92 7.94 -5.59
CA PRO A 793 22.12 7.16 -4.38
C PRO A 793 22.97 5.92 -4.66
N ILE A 794 23.78 5.55 -3.68
CA ILE A 794 24.52 4.29 -3.66
C ILE A 794 23.88 3.41 -2.60
N ILE A 795 23.62 2.15 -2.92
CA ILE A 795 23.10 1.17 -1.95
C ILE A 795 24.07 0.01 -1.91
N ASN A 796 24.68 -0.18 -0.74
CA ASN A 796 25.53 -1.32 -0.48
C ASN A 796 24.74 -2.35 0.32
N VAL A 797 24.35 -3.42 -0.36
CA VAL A 797 23.58 -4.54 0.16
C VAL A 797 24.55 -5.63 0.58
N THR A 798 24.40 -6.10 1.81
CA THR A 798 25.14 -7.24 2.34
C THR A 798 24.14 -8.30 2.76
N ASP A 799 24.11 -9.38 1.99
CA ASP A 799 23.38 -10.59 2.36
C ASP A 799 24.25 -11.52 3.20
N GLU A 800 23.65 -12.20 4.17
CA GLU A 800 24.36 -12.93 5.22
C GLU A 800 25.32 -12.04 6.03
N GLY A 801 24.78 -10.92 6.51
CA GLY A 801 25.50 -9.92 7.30
C GLY A 801 26.37 -10.46 8.44
N HIS A 802 26.01 -11.61 8.99
CA HIS A 802 26.77 -12.30 10.03
C HIS A 802 28.22 -12.62 9.64
N ILE A 803 28.46 -12.84 8.33
CA ILE A 803 29.80 -13.11 7.79
C ILE A 803 30.74 -11.93 8.06
N ILE A 804 30.22 -10.70 8.02
CA ILE A 804 31.00 -9.48 8.20
C ILE A 804 31.03 -9.03 9.66
N THR A 805 29.94 -9.23 10.39
CA THR A 805 29.85 -8.76 11.77
C THR A 805 30.63 -9.60 12.76
N ARG A 806 30.91 -10.88 12.47
CA ARG A 806 31.66 -11.77 13.37
C ARG A 806 33.10 -11.33 13.62
N ASN A 807 33.75 -10.63 12.68
CA ASN A 807 35.13 -10.20 12.85
C ASN A 807 35.23 -8.93 13.71
N PRO A 808 35.94 -8.95 14.86
CA PRO A 808 36.05 -7.81 15.77
C PRO A 808 36.69 -6.56 15.17
N LEU A 809 37.53 -6.71 14.14
CA LEU A 809 38.17 -5.57 13.45
C LEU A 809 37.29 -4.98 12.35
N LEU A 810 36.42 -5.80 11.77
CA LEU A 810 35.59 -5.40 10.64
C LEU A 810 34.33 -4.63 11.09
N ALA A 811 33.70 -5.07 12.18
CA ALA A 811 32.47 -4.43 12.67
C ALA A 811 32.68 -2.94 13.04
N PRO A 812 33.71 -2.53 13.81
CA PRO A 812 33.97 -1.11 14.11
C PRO A 812 34.26 -0.29 12.85
N TYR A 813 34.97 -0.86 11.89
CA TYR A 813 35.27 -0.20 10.61
C TYR A 813 34.00 0.06 9.80
N VAL A 814 33.10 -0.92 9.70
CA VAL A 814 31.80 -0.75 9.03
C VAL A 814 30.96 0.31 9.75
N VAL A 815 30.93 0.33 11.09
CA VAL A 815 30.24 1.40 11.85
C VAL A 815 30.78 2.79 11.48
N LYS A 816 32.10 2.96 11.43
CA LYS A 816 32.72 4.25 11.10
C LYS A 816 32.35 4.71 9.69
N ILE A 817 32.43 3.83 8.70
CA ILE A 817 32.14 4.17 7.30
C ILE A 817 30.65 4.43 7.08
N THR A 818 29.79 3.61 7.67
CA THR A 818 28.34 3.78 7.50
C THR A 818 27.83 5.11 8.09
N LYS A 819 28.43 5.60 9.19
CA LYS A 819 28.19 6.96 9.69
C LYS A 819 28.54 8.04 8.65
N MET A 820 29.68 7.91 7.97
CA MET A 820 30.12 8.84 6.93
C MET A 820 29.18 8.78 5.70
N TRP A 821 28.80 7.58 5.26
CA TRP A 821 27.96 7.36 4.09
C TRP A 821 26.62 8.10 4.12
N ARG A 822 26.05 8.31 5.31
CA ARG A 822 24.87 9.15 5.51
C ARG A 822 25.03 10.55 4.90
N LYS A 823 26.23 11.14 4.98
CA LYS A 823 26.55 12.47 4.42
C LYS A 823 26.80 12.43 2.92
N LEU A 824 27.28 11.30 2.40
CA LEU A 824 27.67 11.12 0.99
C LEU A 824 26.54 10.58 0.09
N GLY A 825 25.37 10.29 0.64
CA GLY A 825 24.25 9.71 -0.12
C GLY A 825 24.41 8.21 -0.43
N ALA A 826 25.24 7.52 0.35
CA ALA A 826 25.40 6.07 0.32
C ALA A 826 24.65 5.41 1.48
N TRP A 827 24.06 4.24 1.25
CA TRP A 827 23.17 3.59 2.21
C TRP A 827 23.53 2.12 2.37
N PHE A 828 23.86 1.74 3.60
CA PHE A 828 24.12 0.36 3.98
C PHE A 828 22.84 -0.42 4.29
N TRP A 829 22.63 -1.51 3.57
CA TRP A 829 21.50 -2.42 3.74
C TRP A 829 22.02 -3.80 4.14
N LEU A 830 21.63 -4.27 5.32
CA LEU A 830 22.12 -5.50 5.94
C LEU A 830 20.98 -6.52 6.04
N ALA A 831 21.21 -7.74 5.52
CA ALA A 831 20.25 -8.83 5.63
C ALA A 831 20.85 -10.05 6.33
N THR A 832 20.15 -10.62 7.32
CA THR A 832 20.63 -11.80 8.07
C THR A 832 19.49 -12.76 8.41
N GLN A 833 19.82 -14.05 8.55
CA GLN A 833 18.87 -15.10 8.96
C GLN A 833 18.94 -15.42 10.45
N ASN A 834 20.05 -15.09 11.11
CA ASN A 834 20.28 -15.42 12.51
C ASN A 834 20.80 -14.20 13.27
N LEU A 835 20.15 -13.87 14.38
CA LEU A 835 20.55 -12.78 15.26
C LEU A 835 21.65 -13.19 16.25
N ASP A 836 21.75 -14.48 16.58
CA ASP A 836 22.77 -14.97 17.52
C ASP A 836 24.18 -14.83 16.95
N ASP A 837 24.30 -14.76 15.62
CA ASP A 837 25.58 -14.57 14.95
C ASP A 837 26.05 -13.11 14.92
N LEU A 838 25.24 -12.16 15.44
CA LEU A 838 25.61 -10.76 15.58
C LEU A 838 26.29 -10.52 16.95
N PRO A 839 27.60 -10.25 17.00
CA PRO A 839 28.29 -9.99 18.25
C PRO A 839 27.90 -8.62 18.83
N LYS A 840 28.23 -8.39 20.11
CA LYS A 840 28.02 -7.09 20.77
C LYS A 840 28.65 -5.91 20.02
N ALA A 841 29.76 -6.14 19.33
CA ALA A 841 30.43 -5.12 18.50
C ALA A 841 29.54 -4.58 17.35
N ALA A 842 28.48 -5.31 16.96
CA ALA A 842 27.52 -4.87 15.95
C ALA A 842 26.37 -4.01 16.53
N GLU A 843 26.21 -3.92 17.86
CA GLU A 843 25.14 -3.13 18.50
C GLU A 843 25.15 -1.66 18.05
N PRO A 844 26.30 -0.93 18.02
CA PRO A 844 26.32 0.45 17.55
C PRO A 844 25.87 0.61 16.09
N MET A 845 26.17 -0.37 15.24
CA MET A 845 25.74 -0.38 13.84
C MET A 845 24.22 -0.49 13.74
N LEU A 846 23.64 -1.47 14.43
CA LEU A 846 22.20 -1.75 14.39
C LEU A 846 21.38 -0.63 15.02
N ASN A 847 21.87 -0.03 16.11
CA ASN A 847 21.26 1.14 16.75
C ASN A 847 21.17 2.36 15.82
N MET A 848 22.11 2.49 14.87
CA MET A 848 22.10 3.56 13.89
C MET A 848 21.05 3.34 12.79
N ILE A 849 20.71 2.09 12.47
CA ILE A 849 19.80 1.76 11.37
C ILE A 849 18.36 2.18 11.72
N GLU A 850 17.78 3.04 10.89
CA GLU A 850 16.41 3.50 11.08
C GLU A 850 15.38 2.45 10.65
N TRP A 851 15.57 1.87 9.47
CA TRP A 851 14.57 1.01 8.83
C TRP A 851 14.80 -0.45 9.17
N TRP A 852 13.88 -1.04 9.92
CA TRP A 852 13.91 -2.46 10.26
C TRP A 852 12.76 -3.16 9.57
N ILE A 853 13.07 -4.13 8.71
CA ILE A 853 12.10 -5.02 8.08
C ILE A 853 12.29 -6.40 8.69
N CYS A 854 11.29 -6.86 9.42
CA CYS A 854 11.33 -8.05 10.24
C CYS A 854 10.26 -9.03 9.75
N LEU A 855 10.66 -10.08 9.02
CA LEU A 855 9.74 -11.11 8.52
C LEU A 855 9.23 -12.00 9.65
N SER A 856 8.17 -12.77 9.38
CA SER A 856 7.59 -13.74 10.31
C SER A 856 8.66 -14.54 11.06
N MET A 857 8.65 -14.46 12.39
CA MET A 857 9.66 -15.02 13.28
C MET A 857 9.05 -15.61 14.55
N PRO A 858 9.72 -16.61 15.17
CA PRO A 858 9.25 -17.19 16.43
C PRO A 858 9.47 -16.22 17.62
N PRO A 859 8.81 -16.45 18.77
CA PRO A 859 8.85 -15.52 19.90
C PRO A 859 10.24 -15.25 20.49
N ASP A 860 11.14 -16.25 20.45
CA ASP A 860 12.51 -16.11 20.92
C ASP A 860 13.32 -15.12 20.08
N GLU A 861 13.11 -15.09 18.76
CA GLU A 861 13.76 -14.11 17.87
C GLU A 861 13.29 -12.67 18.14
N VAL A 862 12.02 -12.48 18.51
CA VAL A 862 11.50 -11.15 18.89
C VAL A 862 12.21 -10.61 20.14
N GLU A 863 12.47 -11.47 21.13
CA GLU A 863 13.22 -11.08 22.33
C GLU A 863 14.71 -10.83 22.02
N LYS A 864 15.30 -11.53 21.05
CA LYS A 864 16.66 -11.23 20.59
C LYS A 864 16.75 -9.86 19.92
N ILE A 865 15.75 -9.45 19.13
CA ILE A 865 15.68 -8.10 18.55
C ILE A 865 15.62 -7.04 19.65
N ALA A 866 14.91 -7.32 20.74
CA ALA A 866 14.81 -6.40 21.88
C ALA A 866 16.17 -6.04 22.52
N ARG A 867 17.22 -6.82 22.25
CA ARG A 867 18.61 -6.50 22.65
C ARG A 867 19.20 -5.33 21.86
N PHE A 868 18.80 -5.17 20.60
CA PHE A 868 19.36 -4.18 19.67
C PHE A 868 18.41 -3.00 19.42
N ARG A 869 17.12 -3.16 19.71
CA ARG A 869 16.13 -2.11 19.54
C ARG A 869 15.10 -2.22 20.65
N GLU A 870 14.88 -1.14 21.39
CA GLU A 870 13.85 -1.13 22.42
C GLU A 870 12.46 -1.32 21.77
N LEU A 871 11.76 -2.36 22.18
CA LEU A 871 10.43 -2.72 21.68
C LEU A 871 9.39 -2.60 22.79
N ASN A 872 8.33 -1.84 22.55
CA ASN A 872 7.17 -1.80 23.43
C ASN A 872 6.27 -3.04 23.24
N ALA A 873 5.30 -3.23 24.15
CA ALA A 873 4.41 -4.39 24.13
C ALA A 873 3.60 -4.51 22.82
N SER A 874 3.12 -3.38 22.29
CA SER A 874 2.37 -3.33 21.03
C SER A 874 3.21 -3.73 19.81
N GLN A 875 4.46 -3.30 19.74
CA GLN A 875 5.41 -3.66 18.67
C GLN A 875 5.75 -5.15 18.72
N LYS A 876 5.99 -5.70 19.92
CA LYS A 876 6.20 -7.15 20.11
C LYS A 876 4.96 -7.93 19.65
N ALA A 877 3.76 -7.49 20.05
CA ALA A 877 2.52 -8.13 19.64
C ALA A 877 2.30 -8.08 18.11
N LEU A 878 2.64 -6.97 17.47
CA LEU A 878 2.58 -6.79 16.02
C LEU A 878 3.53 -7.77 15.31
N MET A 879 4.78 -7.88 15.77
CA MET A 879 5.78 -8.82 15.22
C MET A 879 5.34 -10.28 15.37
N LEU A 880 4.84 -10.64 16.56
CA LEU A 880 4.31 -11.97 16.84
C LEU A 880 3.03 -12.30 16.06
N SER A 881 2.37 -11.31 15.46
CA SER A 881 1.17 -11.52 14.65
C SER A 881 1.47 -11.88 13.20
N ALA A 882 2.68 -11.65 12.71
CA ALA A 882 3.08 -11.96 11.35
C ALA A 882 3.04 -13.48 11.10
N ARG A 883 2.53 -13.88 9.94
CA ARG A 883 2.48 -15.28 9.50
C ARG A 883 3.06 -15.47 8.10
N LYS A 884 3.34 -16.71 7.75
CA LYS A 884 3.72 -17.13 6.40
C LYS A 884 2.82 -18.28 5.96
N GLU A 885 2.42 -18.27 4.69
CA GLU A 885 1.75 -19.39 4.05
C GLU A 885 2.45 -19.70 2.71
N ALA A 886 3.05 -20.89 2.62
CA ALA A 886 3.87 -21.28 1.47
C ALA A 886 3.08 -21.20 0.16
N GLY A 887 3.72 -20.65 -0.88
CA GLY A 887 3.09 -20.42 -2.19
C GLY A 887 2.14 -19.21 -2.27
N LYS A 888 1.71 -18.64 -1.13
CA LYS A 888 0.73 -17.54 -1.08
C LYS A 888 1.36 -16.21 -0.66
N PHE A 889 1.87 -16.12 0.57
CA PHE A 889 2.43 -14.87 1.10
C PHE A 889 3.42 -15.08 2.25
N SER A 890 4.25 -14.07 2.49
CA SER A 890 5.02 -13.88 3.73
C SER A 890 4.65 -12.54 4.36
N GLU A 891 4.34 -12.52 5.65
CA GLU A 891 4.16 -11.28 6.39
C GLU A 891 5.44 -10.86 7.13
N GLY A 892 5.53 -9.57 7.39
CA GLY A 892 6.56 -8.99 8.23
C GLY A 892 6.11 -7.65 8.81
N VAL A 893 6.96 -7.07 9.64
CA VAL A 893 6.74 -5.76 10.25
C VAL A 893 7.83 -4.81 9.81
N ILE A 894 7.45 -3.58 9.48
CA ILE A 894 8.36 -2.46 9.25
C ILE A 894 8.35 -1.61 10.51
N LEU A 895 9.52 -1.39 11.10
CA LEU A 895 9.73 -0.52 12.24
C LEU A 895 10.73 0.59 11.86
N SER A 896 10.28 1.84 11.93
CA SER A 896 11.09 3.04 11.75
C SER A 896 10.64 4.11 12.75
N LYS A 897 11.19 5.32 12.69
CA LYS A 897 10.71 6.44 13.52
C LYS A 897 9.40 7.05 13.01
N SER A 898 9.12 6.91 11.72
CA SER A 898 7.93 7.47 11.06
C SER A 898 6.81 6.45 10.87
N MET A 899 7.11 5.15 10.98
CA MET A 899 6.20 4.09 10.56
C MET A 899 6.40 2.80 11.35
N GLU A 900 5.27 2.25 11.81
CA GLU A 900 5.12 0.93 12.42
C GLU A 900 3.97 0.23 11.71
N VAL A 901 4.26 -0.77 10.89
CA VAL A 901 3.21 -1.43 10.08
C VAL A 901 3.48 -2.91 9.89
N LEU A 902 2.40 -3.70 9.88
CA LEU A 902 2.41 -5.06 9.38
C LEU A 902 2.18 -5.04 7.87
N PHE A 903 3.03 -5.71 7.11
CA PHE A 903 2.85 -5.89 5.68
C PHE A 903 2.79 -7.36 5.31
N ARG A 904 2.22 -7.61 4.14
CA ARG A 904 2.13 -8.89 3.45
C ARG A 904 2.82 -8.76 2.09
N ALA A 905 3.89 -9.52 1.90
CA ALA A 905 4.58 -9.64 0.64
C ALA A 905 3.85 -10.64 -0.27
N VAL A 906 3.27 -10.12 -1.35
CA VAL A 906 2.70 -10.89 -2.46
C VAL A 906 3.41 -10.48 -3.75
N PRO A 907 4.68 -10.89 -3.94
CA PRO A 907 5.50 -10.45 -5.07
C PRO A 907 5.02 -11.07 -6.39
N PRO A 908 5.23 -10.35 -7.52
CA PRO A 908 5.05 -10.91 -8.85
C PRO A 908 5.84 -12.21 -9.05
N SER A 909 5.31 -13.11 -9.88
CA SER A 909 5.86 -14.45 -10.10
C SER A 909 7.29 -14.43 -10.66
N LEU A 910 7.63 -13.44 -11.48
CA LEU A 910 8.99 -13.27 -12.00
C LEU A 910 10.02 -13.00 -10.90
N TYR A 911 9.70 -12.15 -9.92
CA TYR A 911 10.62 -11.81 -8.84
C TYR A 911 10.82 -12.99 -7.89
N LEU A 912 9.78 -13.82 -7.72
CA LEU A 912 9.93 -15.10 -7.02
C LEU A 912 10.86 -16.04 -7.79
N ALA A 913 10.60 -16.25 -9.09
CA ALA A 913 11.39 -17.17 -9.91
C ALA A 913 12.88 -16.80 -9.97
N MET A 914 13.20 -15.50 -9.97
CA MET A 914 14.60 -15.02 -9.92
C MET A 914 15.24 -15.18 -8.54
N ALA A 915 14.45 -15.25 -7.46
CA ALA A 915 14.95 -15.39 -6.09
C ALA A 915 14.93 -16.85 -5.58
N MET A 916 14.50 -17.79 -6.41
CA MET A 916 14.43 -19.21 -6.08
C MET A 916 15.82 -19.85 -6.04
N THR A 917 16.32 -20.20 -4.85
CA THR A 917 17.67 -20.69 -4.62
C THR A 917 17.77 -22.11 -4.08
N GLU A 918 16.64 -22.75 -3.77
CA GLU A 918 16.62 -24.10 -3.19
C GLU A 918 17.10 -25.15 -4.21
N PRO A 919 17.66 -26.29 -3.75
CA PRO A 919 18.21 -27.33 -4.63
C PRO A 919 17.20 -27.84 -5.68
N GLU A 920 15.95 -28.08 -5.28
CA GLU A 920 14.88 -28.52 -6.16
C GLU A 920 14.48 -27.46 -7.19
N GLU A 921 14.50 -26.18 -6.83
CA GLU A 921 14.18 -25.08 -7.73
C GLU A 921 15.29 -24.89 -8.78
N LYS A 922 16.56 -25.03 -8.36
CA LYS A 922 17.72 -25.05 -9.27
C LYS A 922 17.65 -26.25 -10.22
N ALA A 923 17.26 -27.41 -9.72
CA ALA A 923 17.08 -28.60 -10.54
C ALA A 923 15.96 -28.43 -11.57
N GLU A 924 14.82 -27.82 -11.20
CA GLU A 924 13.73 -27.51 -12.13
C GLU A 924 14.21 -26.59 -13.26
N ARG A 925 14.89 -25.49 -12.92
CA ARG A 925 15.44 -24.56 -13.93
C ARG A 925 16.45 -25.27 -14.83
N PHE A 926 17.35 -26.07 -14.27
CA PHE A 926 18.33 -26.81 -15.05
C PHE A 926 17.68 -27.80 -16.03
N GLN A 927 16.60 -28.47 -15.62
CA GLN A 927 15.82 -29.34 -16.53
C GLN A 927 15.23 -28.54 -17.69
N LEU A 928 14.66 -27.36 -17.44
CA LEU A 928 14.13 -26.48 -18.49
C LEU A 928 15.22 -26.00 -19.46
N MET A 929 16.40 -25.67 -18.94
CA MET A 929 17.57 -25.31 -19.76
C MET A 929 17.96 -26.45 -20.69
N GLN A 930 18.03 -27.69 -20.18
CA GLN A 930 18.38 -28.87 -20.99
C GLN A 930 17.30 -29.21 -22.01
N GLN A 931 16.02 -29.11 -21.65
CA GLN A 931 14.89 -29.45 -22.52
C GLN A 931 14.71 -28.47 -23.67
N HIS A 932 14.94 -27.18 -23.44
CA HIS A 932 14.64 -26.12 -24.42
C HIS A 932 15.88 -25.46 -25.01
N GLY A 933 17.09 -25.75 -24.50
CA GLY A 933 18.34 -25.12 -24.96
C GLY A 933 18.39 -23.61 -24.65
N ILE A 934 17.82 -23.20 -23.52
CA ILE A 934 17.65 -21.78 -23.14
C ILE A 934 18.60 -21.37 -22.00
N SER A 935 18.76 -20.06 -21.79
CA SER A 935 19.55 -19.51 -20.68
C SER A 935 18.88 -19.78 -19.32
N GLU A 936 19.64 -19.62 -18.22
CA GLU A 936 19.06 -19.75 -16.87
C GLU A 936 17.98 -18.69 -16.59
N LEU A 937 18.16 -17.46 -17.11
CA LEU A 937 17.17 -16.40 -17.02
C LEU A 937 15.88 -16.75 -17.78
N ASP A 938 15.98 -17.29 -19.00
CA ASP A 938 14.81 -17.73 -19.76
C ASP A 938 14.13 -18.94 -19.09
N ALA A 939 14.89 -19.81 -18.42
CA ALA A 939 14.31 -20.87 -17.60
C ALA A 939 13.53 -20.29 -16.42
N ALA A 940 14.03 -19.23 -15.77
CA ALA A 940 13.29 -18.51 -14.72
C ALA A 940 12.02 -17.84 -15.26
N PHE A 941 12.02 -17.31 -16.49
CA PHE A 941 10.82 -16.80 -17.14
C PHE A 941 9.76 -17.90 -17.33
N ARG A 942 10.16 -19.09 -17.77
CA ARG A 942 9.25 -20.24 -17.88
C ARG A 942 8.71 -20.70 -16.52
N VAL A 943 9.52 -20.65 -15.46
CA VAL A 943 9.06 -20.93 -14.09
C VAL A 943 8.05 -19.88 -13.65
N ALA A 944 8.29 -18.60 -13.93
CA ALA A 944 7.34 -17.52 -13.63
C ALA A 944 5.99 -17.75 -14.33
N GLU A 945 5.98 -18.14 -15.61
CA GLU A 945 4.74 -18.51 -16.32
C GLU A 945 4.00 -19.68 -15.67
N LYS A 946 4.73 -20.70 -15.18
CA LYS A 946 4.12 -21.83 -14.46
C LYS A 946 3.46 -21.35 -13.16
N ILE A 947 4.14 -20.47 -12.41
CA ILE A 947 3.60 -19.89 -11.18
C ILE A 947 2.36 -19.04 -11.47
N ASP A 948 2.38 -18.22 -12.52
CA ASP A 948 1.23 -17.43 -12.96
C ASP A 948 0.04 -18.33 -13.30
N ARG A 949 0.24 -19.37 -14.11
CA ARG A 949 -0.82 -20.34 -14.43
C ARG A 949 -1.35 -21.04 -13.18
N ALA A 950 -0.48 -21.43 -12.23
CA ALA A 950 -0.89 -22.04 -10.96
C ALA A 950 -1.70 -21.07 -10.08
N ARG A 951 -1.42 -19.76 -10.18
CA ARG A 951 -2.18 -18.69 -9.52
C ARG A 951 -3.44 -18.28 -10.29
N GLY A 952 -3.68 -18.85 -11.48
CA GLY A 952 -4.76 -18.44 -12.38
C GLY A 952 -4.59 -17.02 -12.90
N ILE A 953 -3.36 -16.65 -13.26
CA ILE A 953 -2.96 -15.41 -13.93
C ILE A 953 -2.57 -15.77 -15.37
N GLU A 954 -3.03 -14.97 -16.33
CA GLU A 954 -2.56 -15.08 -17.71
C GLU A 954 -1.14 -14.51 -17.81
N PRO A 955 -0.11 -15.30 -18.17
CA PRO A 955 1.26 -14.82 -18.16
C PRO A 955 1.47 -13.67 -19.14
N LEU A 956 2.18 -12.63 -18.71
CA LEU A 956 2.58 -11.54 -19.59
C LEU A 956 3.68 -12.02 -20.56
N ALA A 957 3.52 -11.78 -21.84
CA ALA A 957 4.55 -12.10 -22.84
C ALA A 957 5.85 -11.32 -22.57
N LEU A 958 6.91 -12.03 -22.19
CA LEU A 958 8.24 -11.46 -21.93
C LEU A 958 9.10 -11.36 -23.19
N ASP A 959 8.60 -11.82 -24.33
CA ASP A 959 9.31 -11.90 -25.62
C ASP A 959 9.69 -10.52 -26.19
N THR A 960 9.07 -9.44 -25.71
CA THR A 960 9.44 -8.05 -26.05
C THR A 960 10.70 -7.54 -25.36
N LEU A 961 11.37 -8.39 -24.56
CA LEU A 961 12.66 -8.14 -23.91
C LEU A 961 13.87 -8.58 -24.75
N ALA A 962 13.65 -8.98 -26.01
CA ALA A 962 14.69 -9.46 -26.93
C ALA A 962 15.29 -8.33 -27.77
#